data_AF-A0A7Y8RLD9-F1
#
_entry.id   AF-A0A7Y8RLD9-F1
#
_cell.length_a   1.000
_cell.length_b   1.000
_cell.length_c   1.000
_cell.angle_alpha   90.00
_cell.angle_beta   90.00
_cell.angle_gamma   90.00
#
_symmetry.space_group_name_H-M   'P 1'
#
loop_
_entity.id
_entity.type
_entity.pdbx_description
1 polymer ?
#
loop_
_entity_poly.entity_id
_entity_poly.type
_entity_poly.pdbx_seq_one_letter_code
_entity_poly.pdbx_strand_id
1 'polypeptide(L)'
;MAAQLGEAVTPQAVLAALKSTTMEIAPGSSSFEEAGSSTTCENYIVSNGLQIPHSSSTLTALANALNDRTLEHPLGNFGGALSWPIPLSTDDQRRLRLIAMSHEHHLGDKPLVMQTKGGLLEFLSYQAPLPEGILNDPTRALETLIGSAQGQLMGKALQQKMNGVDTPESANDYLMAAIILQLDPEYLTEPAPNKVAGFDWLAKAHWGKPLSMLRDSFYTHMSVSKGISPEMAKVAAHVLLPGKALELSVKDMPSTVVYGDATWVSAYIYAAAINAQTPGKVQNMTFKQVMTEGETAALGNPQATQRAQIAALRVWGLVNGILSPEQAGRYNDADIEVARNAFNQQATEKIEAASLIQSEMPSRRDIALARLKERFGENVPFEERLLKVHDTKQPSIQPLYDPNRAPAGMMSLLDIAMSGLHNYEWVSQDPRINAALKNKSLDLGVNAEFNSQLTQAISDKKKGIGVAIKHMIAKLPLADRQNFEYGKLEFYQLDTYRLGLGFTDRTLEQKNEKLYVKATGANGTTTYELDLSKHAITAVSNSVLTRERERDANRVYPINKFTPVANADFNQNTKAGSPLPTPSTFTSARTQAIADTFVKHLQIDSRDVIKQAKGATSFDKQMDAEWALTNFFLDLIPFRSAIRNFQEGNYTDGAIDLFMDVFSFVTAGAGAAAKVAKVSSKAICMTKKALQCSKIVGTTVISEFNPLNGAGDLLLGGTRLASKGMTKARIAAGLTPPPYGDVTWGALKVGEQTLETSSVIHNGQRYAYDPVTRRPYGPPLKSFNALETLSPASPKTHSPRQSSSRHRYNPLNTDARPVRIRKPLPEGDYVESLKGKLEPDHFKPDTKAATLNKFNEEMNASYDALAQTGLPPRPVIPSVPEPISAPELLEAAFKTSNGIVLGESHKQMASFKVLFDNVETLKDQGVKKVYFEALIDMPHGLHDDGVGYLGDGRTLRTDPTFKELREKLEANGIEVMPIDHYYLTRHKDLRGADGPTTTGERSQRRLREFNYYASETIQANSGTDKWVALVGSSHMNTSENVPGLAELTGSMGIGVFNKKGAKGQIGTRVIGRPQDPAKPVGSGGVPGDLQIYVEP
;
A
#
# COMPACT_ATOMS: atom_id res chain seq x y z
N MET A 1 -21.00 21.17 15.72
CA MET A 1 -20.15 22.36 15.98
C MET A 1 -19.02 22.52 14.97
N ALA A 2 -17.97 21.68 14.95
CA ALA A 2 -16.81 21.87 14.05
C ALA A 2 -17.20 21.98 12.55
N ALA A 3 -18.04 21.07 12.05
CA ALA A 3 -18.52 21.11 10.66
C ALA A 3 -19.39 22.35 10.32
N GLN A 4 -19.94 23.04 11.32
CA GLN A 4 -20.83 24.19 11.12
C GLN A 4 -20.08 25.53 11.11
N LEU A 5 -18.88 25.59 11.70
CA LEU A 5 -18.11 26.83 11.86
C LEU A 5 -17.23 27.20 10.65
N GLY A 6 -16.91 26.22 9.78
CA GLY A 6 -16.08 26.43 8.58
C GLY A 6 -14.58 26.62 8.86
N GLU A 7 -13.74 26.45 7.84
CA GLU A 7 -12.27 26.43 8.00
C GLU A 7 -11.66 27.78 8.39
N ALA A 8 -12.31 28.90 8.06
CA ALA A 8 -11.83 30.26 8.31
C ALA A 8 -12.35 30.90 9.62
N VAL A 9 -12.80 30.08 10.59
CA VAL A 9 -13.39 30.57 11.85
C VAL A 9 -12.36 31.28 12.76
N THR A 10 -12.77 32.38 13.39
CA THR A 10 -11.92 33.12 14.34
C THR A 10 -11.87 32.45 15.72
N PRO A 11 -10.79 32.63 16.50
CA PRO A 11 -10.70 32.09 17.86
C PRO A 11 -11.84 32.52 18.78
N GLN A 12 -12.31 33.78 18.64
CA GLN A 12 -13.43 34.31 19.42
C GLN A 12 -14.74 33.61 19.08
N ALA A 13 -14.98 33.28 17.81
CA ALA A 13 -16.17 32.54 17.38
C ALA A 13 -16.16 31.09 17.88
N VAL A 14 -14.98 30.44 17.90
CA VAL A 14 -14.82 29.10 18.49
C VAL A 14 -15.11 29.12 19.99
N LEU A 15 -14.55 30.08 20.73
CA LEU A 15 -14.79 30.22 22.17
C LEU A 15 -16.27 30.52 22.48
N ALA A 16 -16.90 31.41 21.70
CA ALA A 16 -18.33 31.72 21.84
C ALA A 16 -19.21 30.49 21.58
N ALA A 17 -18.86 29.67 20.59
CA ALA A 17 -19.56 28.41 20.33
C ALA A 17 -19.40 27.41 21.48
N LEU A 18 -18.20 27.27 22.05
CA LEU A 18 -17.94 26.39 23.19
C LEU A 18 -18.67 26.82 24.48
N LYS A 19 -18.84 28.13 24.67
CA LYS A 19 -19.59 28.73 25.79
C LYS A 19 -21.10 28.54 25.68
N SER A 20 -21.63 28.59 24.46
CA SER A 20 -23.07 28.50 24.20
C SER A 20 -23.56 27.07 23.98
N THR A 21 -22.68 26.14 23.63
CA THR A 21 -23.02 24.73 23.45
C THR A 21 -23.00 24.01 24.79
N THR A 22 -24.17 23.57 25.25
CA THR A 22 -24.33 22.75 26.46
C THR A 22 -24.35 21.26 26.10
N MET A 23 -23.84 20.43 27.01
CA MET A 23 -23.93 18.98 26.94
C MET A 23 -24.50 18.42 28.23
N GLU A 24 -25.26 17.34 28.11
CA GLU A 24 -25.73 16.58 29.28
C GLU A 24 -24.62 15.69 29.83
N ILE A 25 -24.55 15.57 31.15
CA ILE A 25 -23.60 14.72 31.83
C ILE A 25 -24.30 13.41 32.17
N ALA A 26 -23.67 12.28 31.85
CA ALA A 26 -24.23 10.96 32.12
C ALA A 26 -24.50 10.77 33.64
N PRO A 27 -25.72 10.36 34.03
CA PRO A 27 -26.04 10.05 35.42
C PRO A 27 -25.10 8.99 35.99
N GLY A 28 -24.46 9.27 37.12
CA GLY A 28 -23.51 8.36 37.78
C GLY A 28 -22.05 8.48 37.34
N SER A 29 -21.71 9.43 36.47
CA SER A 29 -20.31 9.81 36.23
C SER A 29 -19.77 10.69 37.37
N SER A 30 -18.46 10.65 37.63
CA SER A 30 -17.83 11.52 38.65
C SER A 30 -18.08 13.01 38.37
N SER A 31 -18.15 13.40 37.10
CA SER A 31 -18.47 14.78 36.69
C SER A 31 -19.93 15.18 36.97
N PHE A 32 -20.85 14.22 37.11
CA PHE A 32 -22.25 14.49 37.44
C PHE A 32 -22.39 14.96 38.89
N GLU A 33 -21.58 14.42 39.79
CA GLU A 33 -21.57 14.79 41.21
C GLU A 33 -21.01 16.21 41.43
N GLU A 34 -20.08 16.67 40.60
CA GLU A 34 -19.47 18.01 40.70
C GLU A 34 -20.23 19.10 39.93
N ALA A 35 -20.75 18.80 38.73
CA ALA A 35 -21.30 19.80 37.81
C ALA A 35 -22.82 19.70 37.58
N GLY A 36 -23.50 18.70 38.15
CA GLY A 36 -24.93 18.47 37.94
C GLY A 36 -25.26 17.81 36.60
N SER A 37 -26.49 18.00 36.11
CA SER A 37 -27.00 17.28 34.92
C SER A 37 -26.53 17.83 33.58
N SER A 38 -26.00 19.06 33.53
CA SER A 38 -25.51 19.67 32.28
C SER A 38 -24.36 20.64 32.52
N THR A 39 -23.49 20.78 31.53
CA THR A 39 -22.36 21.73 31.54
C THR A 39 -22.12 22.31 30.15
N THR A 40 -21.37 23.40 30.03
CA THR A 40 -20.93 23.92 28.73
C THR A 40 -19.74 23.09 28.21
N CYS A 41 -19.58 23.00 26.89
CA CYS A 41 -18.41 22.35 26.31
C CYS A 41 -17.10 23.01 26.78
N GLU A 42 -17.07 24.33 26.95
CA GLU A 42 -15.92 25.03 27.55
C GLU A 42 -15.61 24.51 28.95
N ASN A 43 -16.60 24.53 29.86
CA ASN A 43 -16.40 24.11 31.25
C ASN A 43 -15.95 22.65 31.33
N TYR A 44 -16.52 21.78 30.49
CA TYR A 44 -16.11 20.38 30.41
C TYR A 44 -14.65 20.21 29.95
N ILE A 45 -14.23 20.97 28.93
CA ILE A 45 -12.83 20.94 28.44
C ILE A 45 -11.87 21.41 29.54
N VAL A 46 -12.19 22.53 30.20
CA VAL A 46 -11.37 23.11 31.25
C VAL A 46 -11.31 22.22 32.50
N SER A 47 -12.43 21.64 32.93
CA SER A 47 -12.47 20.76 34.11
C SER A 47 -11.68 19.46 33.91
N ASN A 48 -11.56 19.01 32.66
CA ASN A 48 -10.74 17.86 32.29
C ASN A 48 -9.26 18.22 32.03
N GLY A 49 -8.85 19.48 32.26
CA GLY A 49 -7.47 19.95 32.07
C GLY A 49 -7.04 20.05 30.61
N LEU A 50 -7.98 20.11 29.67
CA LEU A 50 -7.71 20.18 28.23
C LEU A 50 -7.59 21.64 27.77
N GLN A 51 -6.77 21.91 26.76
CA GLN A 51 -6.66 23.25 26.18
C GLN A 51 -7.89 23.61 25.34
N ILE A 52 -8.35 24.85 25.47
CA ILE A 52 -9.47 25.37 24.69
C ILE A 52 -9.05 25.51 23.22
N PRO A 53 -9.78 24.88 22.27
CA PRO A 53 -9.54 25.05 20.84
C PRO A 53 -9.68 26.50 20.40
N HIS A 54 -8.80 26.94 19.50
CA HIS A 54 -8.75 28.32 19.00
C HIS A 54 -8.89 28.41 17.47
N SER A 55 -9.05 27.28 16.79
CA SER A 55 -9.22 27.19 15.34
C SER A 55 -10.14 26.03 14.97
N SER A 56 -10.65 26.01 13.73
CA SER A 56 -11.41 24.86 13.21
C SER A 56 -10.57 23.57 13.26
N SER A 57 -9.28 23.64 12.95
CA SER A 57 -8.39 22.48 12.97
C SER A 57 -8.18 21.90 14.38
N THR A 58 -7.93 22.76 15.37
CA THR A 58 -7.75 22.33 16.77
C THR A 58 -9.06 21.86 17.40
N LEU A 59 -10.20 22.44 17.00
CA LEU A 59 -11.51 22.00 17.44
C LEU A 59 -11.86 20.63 16.85
N THR A 60 -11.61 20.43 15.56
CA THR A 60 -11.78 19.12 14.90
C THR A 60 -10.83 18.07 15.48
N ALA A 61 -9.57 18.43 15.74
CA ALA A 61 -8.61 17.54 16.38
C ALA A 61 -9.06 17.12 17.79
N LEU A 62 -9.54 18.07 18.62
CA LEU A 62 -10.09 17.75 19.94
C LEU A 62 -11.34 16.90 19.85
N ALA A 63 -12.26 17.20 18.93
CA ALA A 63 -13.46 16.41 18.70
C ALA A 63 -13.13 14.98 18.26
N ASN A 64 -12.15 14.82 17.37
CA ASN A 64 -11.64 13.51 16.95
C ASN A 64 -11.01 12.77 18.13
N ALA A 65 -10.14 13.42 18.91
CA ALA A 65 -9.51 12.81 20.08
C ALA A 65 -10.54 12.40 21.17
N LEU A 66 -11.58 13.19 21.37
CA LEU A 66 -12.68 12.85 22.28
C LEU A 66 -13.50 11.68 21.74
N ASN A 67 -13.88 11.70 20.46
CA ASN A 67 -14.56 10.57 19.81
C ASN A 67 -13.71 9.29 19.88
N ASP A 68 -12.40 9.39 19.65
CA ASP A 68 -11.46 8.29 19.77
C ASP A 68 -11.45 7.72 21.19
N ARG A 69 -11.49 8.60 22.21
CA ARG A 69 -11.59 8.20 23.62
C ARG A 69 -12.95 7.61 23.99
N THR A 70 -14.05 8.04 23.35
CA THR A 70 -15.38 7.42 23.57
C THR A 70 -15.47 6.01 22.98
N LEU A 71 -14.59 5.66 22.04
CA LEU A 71 -14.52 4.32 21.47
C LEU A 71 -13.65 3.38 22.32
N GLU A 72 -12.81 3.90 23.23
CA GLU A 72 -12.12 3.10 24.25
C GLU A 72 -13.15 2.47 25.20
N HIS A 73 -13.14 1.14 25.30
CA HIS A 73 -14.06 0.44 26.19
C HIS A 73 -13.61 0.55 27.65
N PRO A 74 -14.51 0.76 28.64
CA PRO A 74 -14.13 0.86 30.06
C PRO A 74 -13.38 -0.36 30.61
N LEU A 75 -13.65 -1.55 30.05
CA LEU A 75 -12.95 -2.82 30.35
C LEU A 75 -11.67 -3.05 29.52
N GLY A 76 -11.18 -2.02 28.82
CA GLY A 76 -10.00 -2.10 27.97
C GLY A 76 -10.16 -3.10 26.83
N ASN A 77 -9.14 -3.92 26.59
CA ASN A 77 -9.12 -4.91 25.50
C ASN A 77 -9.84 -6.24 25.82
N PHE A 78 -10.61 -6.29 26.91
CA PHE A 78 -11.34 -7.47 27.41
C PHE A 78 -10.48 -8.64 27.86
N GLY A 79 -9.14 -8.55 27.81
CA GLY A 79 -8.27 -9.61 28.28
C GLY A 79 -8.01 -9.61 29.80
N GLY A 80 -8.40 -8.52 30.49
CA GLY A 80 -8.14 -8.32 31.91
C GLY A 80 -6.67 -8.56 32.26
N ALA A 81 -6.42 -9.27 33.36
CA ALA A 81 -5.08 -9.57 33.84
C ALA A 81 -4.22 -10.44 32.89
N LEU A 82 -4.82 -11.12 31.90
CA LEU A 82 -4.07 -11.86 30.88
C LEU A 82 -3.46 -10.95 29.82
N SER A 83 -3.95 -9.71 29.71
CA SER A 83 -3.52 -8.72 28.73
C SER A 83 -2.61 -7.64 29.30
N TRP A 84 -2.24 -7.74 30.58
CA TRP A 84 -1.26 -6.83 31.16
C TRP A 84 0.07 -6.90 30.41
N PRO A 85 0.85 -5.79 30.38
CA PRO A 85 2.17 -5.77 29.75
C PRO A 85 3.10 -6.87 30.26
N ILE A 86 2.95 -7.22 31.55
CA ILE A 86 3.50 -8.46 32.12
C ILE A 86 2.30 -9.34 32.45
N PRO A 87 1.97 -10.34 31.61
CA PRO A 87 0.83 -11.20 31.84
C PRO A 87 1.06 -12.06 33.08
N LEU A 88 -0.04 -12.55 33.68
CA LEU A 88 0.03 -13.52 34.77
C LEU A 88 0.91 -14.73 34.37
N SER A 89 1.75 -15.18 35.30
CA SER A 89 2.53 -16.41 35.10
C SER A 89 1.60 -17.62 34.91
N THR A 90 2.04 -18.68 34.24
CA THR A 90 1.20 -19.88 34.04
C THR A 90 0.69 -20.46 35.36
N ASP A 91 1.50 -20.39 36.43
CA ASP A 91 1.09 -20.82 37.76
C ASP A 91 0.07 -19.88 38.40
N ASP A 92 0.22 -18.57 38.24
CA ASP A 92 -0.78 -17.60 38.70
C ASP A 92 -2.09 -17.70 37.92
N GLN A 93 -2.05 -18.02 36.62
CA GLN A 93 -3.24 -18.29 35.83
C GLN A 93 -3.96 -19.55 36.33
N ARG A 94 -3.24 -20.66 36.57
CA ARG A 94 -3.81 -21.88 37.18
C ARG A 94 -4.42 -21.57 38.54
N ARG A 95 -3.72 -20.81 39.38
CA ARG A 95 -4.16 -20.41 40.71
C ARG A 95 -5.42 -19.55 40.64
N LEU A 96 -5.45 -18.53 39.78
CA LEU A 96 -6.62 -17.68 39.56
C LEU A 96 -7.83 -18.50 39.13
N ARG A 97 -7.65 -19.40 38.16
CA ARG A 97 -8.70 -20.30 37.67
C ARG A 97 -9.26 -21.19 38.79
N LEU A 98 -8.38 -21.80 39.60
CA LEU A 98 -8.80 -22.63 40.73
C LEU A 98 -9.57 -21.84 41.79
N ILE A 99 -9.09 -20.65 42.15
CA ILE A 99 -9.77 -19.77 43.11
C ILE A 99 -11.17 -19.42 42.59
N ALA A 100 -11.28 -19.04 41.31
CA ALA A 100 -12.55 -18.70 40.69
C ALA A 100 -13.53 -19.88 40.67
N MET A 101 -13.06 -21.08 40.33
CA MET A 101 -13.88 -22.31 40.35
C MET A 101 -14.38 -22.69 41.76
N SER A 102 -13.58 -22.38 42.79
CA SER A 102 -13.90 -22.62 44.20
C SER A 102 -14.74 -21.53 44.86
N HIS A 103 -15.16 -20.50 44.12
CA HIS A 103 -15.91 -19.38 44.69
C HIS A 103 -17.33 -19.82 45.08
N GLU A 104 -17.67 -19.59 46.35
CA GLU A 104 -19.00 -19.79 46.92
C GLU A 104 -19.86 -18.54 46.77
N HIS A 105 -21.17 -18.73 46.73
CA HIS A 105 -22.09 -17.60 46.83
C HIS A 105 -21.95 -16.92 48.20
N HIS A 106 -22.07 -15.59 48.26
CA HIS A 106 -21.89 -14.82 49.50
C HIS A 106 -22.91 -15.18 50.62
N LEU A 107 -24.00 -15.89 50.27
CA LEU A 107 -25.02 -16.41 51.20
C LEU A 107 -24.85 -17.91 51.55
N GLY A 108 -23.83 -18.62 51.04
CA GLY A 108 -23.52 -20.01 51.41
C GLY A 108 -24.44 -21.12 50.88
N ASP A 109 -25.68 -20.81 50.48
CA ASP A 109 -26.71 -21.82 50.18
C ASP A 109 -26.82 -22.22 48.69
N LYS A 110 -25.95 -21.68 47.82
CA LYS A 110 -26.02 -21.82 46.36
C LYS A 110 -24.80 -22.57 45.79
N PRO A 111 -24.94 -23.24 44.62
CA PRO A 111 -23.87 -24.03 44.05
C PRO A 111 -22.60 -23.21 43.77
N LEU A 112 -21.46 -23.86 43.94
CA LEU A 112 -20.14 -23.34 43.56
C LEU A 112 -20.08 -23.03 42.06
N VAL A 113 -19.15 -22.18 41.65
CA VAL A 113 -18.88 -21.94 40.22
C VAL A 113 -18.59 -23.25 39.47
N MET A 114 -17.82 -24.18 40.06
CA MET A 114 -17.54 -25.49 39.44
C MET A 114 -18.77 -26.40 39.28
N GLN A 115 -19.84 -26.13 40.03
CA GLN A 115 -21.12 -26.85 39.95
C GLN A 115 -22.09 -26.21 38.95
N THR A 116 -21.76 -25.03 38.41
CA THR A 116 -22.56 -24.31 37.42
C THR A 116 -22.13 -24.70 36.01
N LYS A 117 -23.05 -25.28 35.23
CA LYS A 117 -22.80 -25.63 33.82
C LYS A 117 -22.57 -24.35 33.00
N GLY A 118 -21.49 -24.31 32.21
CA GLY A 118 -21.03 -23.11 31.49
C GLY A 118 -20.17 -22.14 32.33
N GLY A 119 -19.92 -22.47 33.60
CA GLY A 119 -18.89 -21.85 34.43
C GLY A 119 -19.23 -20.46 34.97
N LEU A 120 -18.22 -19.62 35.13
CA LEU A 120 -18.31 -18.33 35.81
C LEU A 120 -19.23 -17.34 35.11
N LEU A 121 -19.25 -17.33 33.78
CA LEU A 121 -20.12 -16.42 33.02
C LEU A 121 -21.60 -16.75 33.27
N GLU A 122 -21.96 -18.03 33.26
CA GLU A 122 -23.31 -18.51 33.59
C GLU A 122 -23.65 -18.28 35.07
N PHE A 123 -22.67 -18.49 35.96
CA PHE A 123 -22.84 -18.21 37.38
C PHE A 123 -23.20 -16.72 37.62
N LEU A 124 -22.50 -15.79 36.96
CA LEU A 124 -22.82 -14.36 37.04
C LEU A 124 -24.21 -14.06 36.46
N SER A 125 -24.53 -14.63 35.30
CA SER A 125 -25.84 -14.46 34.64
C SER A 125 -27.00 -14.93 35.51
N TYR A 126 -26.84 -16.08 36.19
CA TYR A 126 -27.86 -16.60 37.10
C TYR A 126 -28.10 -15.70 38.32
N GLN A 127 -27.05 -15.02 38.83
CA GLN A 127 -27.17 -14.14 40.00
C GLN A 127 -27.61 -12.71 39.64
N ALA A 128 -27.35 -12.29 38.40
CA ALA A 128 -27.75 -11.00 37.84
C ALA A 128 -28.45 -11.20 36.50
N PRO A 129 -29.72 -11.67 36.49
CA PRO A 129 -30.46 -11.92 35.25
C PRO A 129 -30.53 -10.66 34.38
N LEU A 130 -30.14 -10.81 33.11
CA LEU A 130 -30.11 -9.69 32.16
C LEU A 130 -31.48 -9.48 31.49
N PRO A 131 -31.95 -8.23 31.35
CA PRO A 131 -33.12 -7.91 30.54
C PRO A 131 -32.96 -8.34 29.08
N GLU A 132 -34.06 -8.73 28.43
CA GLU A 132 -34.08 -9.26 27.05
C GLU A 132 -33.44 -8.30 26.02
N GLY A 133 -33.61 -6.99 26.20
CA GLY A 133 -33.00 -5.96 25.35
C GLY A 133 -31.47 -5.83 25.49
N ILE A 134 -30.89 -6.24 26.62
CA ILE A 134 -29.44 -6.17 26.89
C ILE A 134 -28.72 -7.39 26.30
N LEU A 135 -29.38 -8.55 26.23
CA LEU A 135 -28.81 -9.79 25.70
C LEU A 135 -28.41 -9.71 24.21
N ASN A 136 -29.00 -8.77 23.46
CA ASN A 136 -28.65 -8.52 22.07
C ASN A 136 -27.37 -7.70 21.88
N ASP A 137 -26.87 -7.09 22.96
CA ASP A 137 -25.63 -6.32 22.99
C ASP A 137 -24.63 -7.01 23.93
N PRO A 138 -23.74 -7.88 23.40
CA PRO A 138 -22.84 -8.68 24.23
C PRO A 138 -21.86 -7.81 25.04
N THR A 139 -21.58 -6.59 24.58
CA THR A 139 -20.74 -5.62 25.27
C THR A 139 -21.47 -5.12 26.53
N ARG A 140 -22.69 -4.61 26.37
CA ARG A 140 -23.51 -4.15 27.51
C ARG A 140 -23.86 -5.29 28.48
N ALA A 141 -24.11 -6.48 27.97
CA ALA A 141 -24.34 -7.67 28.78
C ALA A 141 -23.13 -7.96 29.68
N LEU A 142 -21.92 -7.97 29.12
CA LEU A 142 -20.70 -8.19 29.88
C LEU A 142 -20.46 -7.09 30.93
N GLU A 143 -20.63 -5.82 30.56
CA GLU A 143 -20.52 -4.69 31.48
C GLU A 143 -21.50 -4.81 32.64
N THR A 144 -22.75 -5.20 32.36
CA THR A 144 -23.79 -5.38 33.39
C THR A 144 -23.43 -6.52 34.33
N LEU A 145 -22.90 -7.64 33.81
CA LEU A 145 -22.49 -8.78 34.63
C LEU A 145 -21.29 -8.45 35.54
N ILE A 146 -20.27 -7.80 34.98
CA ILE A 146 -19.06 -7.40 35.73
C ILE A 146 -19.40 -6.31 36.75
N GLY A 147 -20.22 -5.32 36.36
CA GLY A 147 -20.66 -4.22 37.21
C GLY A 147 -21.71 -4.61 38.26
N SER A 148 -22.30 -5.80 38.16
CA SER A 148 -23.27 -6.30 39.15
C SER A 148 -22.64 -6.40 40.55
N ALA A 149 -23.47 -6.36 41.59
CA ALA A 149 -23.00 -6.52 42.97
C ALA A 149 -22.19 -7.82 43.15
N GLN A 150 -22.64 -8.92 42.53
CA GLN A 150 -21.93 -10.20 42.56
C GLN A 150 -20.62 -10.16 41.77
N GLY A 151 -20.59 -9.53 40.59
CA GLY A 151 -19.38 -9.34 39.80
C GLY A 151 -18.32 -8.56 40.56
N GLN A 152 -18.68 -7.43 41.16
CA GLN A 152 -17.77 -6.60 41.96
C GLN A 152 -17.25 -7.32 43.21
N LEU A 153 -18.12 -8.01 43.95
CA LEU A 153 -17.73 -8.82 45.12
C LEU A 153 -16.74 -9.92 44.72
N MET A 154 -17.03 -10.63 43.64
CA MET A 154 -16.16 -11.71 43.17
C MET A 154 -14.83 -11.17 42.65
N GLY A 155 -14.83 -10.12 41.83
CA GLY A 155 -13.62 -9.48 41.33
C GLY A 155 -12.69 -9.03 42.46
N LYS A 156 -13.26 -8.41 43.51
CA LYS A 156 -12.51 -8.01 44.71
C LYS A 156 -11.95 -9.21 45.47
N ALA A 157 -12.72 -10.27 45.63
CA ALA A 157 -12.25 -11.50 46.28
C ALA A 157 -11.11 -12.17 45.49
N LEU A 158 -11.18 -12.19 44.16
CA LEU A 158 -10.12 -12.71 43.29
C LEU A 158 -8.86 -11.85 43.41
N GLN A 159 -9.00 -10.54 43.29
CA GLN A 159 -7.91 -9.56 43.42
C GLN A 159 -7.18 -9.70 44.76
N GLN A 160 -7.91 -9.78 45.89
CA GLN A 160 -7.33 -9.98 47.21
C GLN A 160 -6.60 -11.31 47.35
N LYS A 161 -7.20 -12.42 46.91
CA LYS A 161 -6.57 -13.75 46.99
C LYS A 161 -5.33 -13.86 46.09
N MET A 162 -5.31 -13.13 44.97
CA MET A 162 -4.15 -13.01 44.10
C MET A 162 -3.13 -11.97 44.57
N ASN A 163 -3.40 -11.26 45.67
CA ASN A 163 -2.58 -10.19 46.23
C ASN A 163 -2.31 -9.06 45.21
N GLY A 164 -3.29 -8.74 44.38
CA GLY A 164 -3.20 -7.68 43.38
C GLY A 164 -3.36 -6.28 43.97
N VAL A 165 -2.87 -5.25 43.29
CA VAL A 165 -3.05 -3.84 43.68
C VAL A 165 -4.53 -3.49 43.85
N ASP A 166 -4.88 -2.79 44.94
CA ASP A 166 -6.27 -2.37 45.19
C ASP A 166 -6.59 -1.11 44.40
N THR A 167 -7.18 -1.30 43.23
CA THR A 167 -7.72 -0.23 42.37
C THR A 167 -9.12 -0.62 41.91
N PRO A 168 -10.00 0.35 41.60
CA PRO A 168 -11.34 0.07 41.08
C PRO A 168 -11.34 -0.88 39.88
N GLU A 169 -10.32 -0.79 39.01
CA GLU A 169 -10.23 -1.59 37.78
C GLU A 169 -9.54 -2.94 37.97
N SER A 170 -8.66 -3.09 38.96
CA SER A 170 -7.96 -4.36 39.20
C SER A 170 -8.93 -5.52 39.49
N ALA A 171 -10.02 -5.25 40.21
CA ALA A 171 -11.05 -6.26 40.48
C ALA A 171 -11.68 -6.79 39.17
N ASN A 172 -11.95 -5.89 38.22
CA ASN A 172 -12.49 -6.24 36.91
C ASN A 172 -11.46 -7.01 36.07
N ASP A 173 -10.19 -6.63 36.11
CA ASP A 173 -9.10 -7.30 35.38
C ASP A 173 -8.95 -8.77 35.80
N TYR A 174 -8.95 -9.05 37.12
CA TYR A 174 -8.87 -10.41 37.63
C TYR A 174 -10.14 -11.22 37.32
N LEU A 175 -11.32 -10.60 37.42
CA LEU A 175 -12.57 -11.25 37.05
C LEU A 175 -12.58 -11.62 35.57
N MET A 176 -12.15 -10.71 34.69
CA MET A 176 -12.09 -10.97 33.24
C MET A 176 -11.13 -12.08 32.90
N ALA A 177 -9.92 -12.05 33.47
CA ALA A 177 -8.95 -13.12 33.29
C ALA A 177 -9.50 -14.48 33.77
N ALA A 178 -10.22 -14.51 34.90
CA ALA A 178 -10.84 -15.73 35.41
C ALA A 178 -11.93 -16.27 34.47
N ILE A 179 -12.77 -15.39 33.89
CA ILE A 179 -13.78 -15.77 32.89
C ILE A 179 -13.09 -16.40 31.67
N ILE A 180 -12.05 -15.77 31.13
CA ILE A 180 -11.30 -16.29 29.97
C ILE A 180 -10.70 -17.66 30.27
N LEU A 181 -9.98 -17.82 31.38
CA LEU A 181 -9.33 -19.08 31.76
C LEU A 181 -10.32 -20.23 32.03
N GLN A 182 -11.59 -19.92 32.29
CA GLN A 182 -12.63 -20.93 32.43
C GLN A 182 -13.34 -21.24 31.12
N LEU A 183 -13.55 -20.25 30.26
CA LEU A 183 -14.13 -20.45 28.92
C LEU A 183 -13.15 -21.19 27.98
N ASP A 184 -11.85 -20.93 28.13
CA ASP A 184 -10.77 -21.54 27.35
C ASP A 184 -9.71 -22.17 28.27
N PRO A 185 -10.03 -23.29 28.97
CA PRO A 185 -9.05 -23.95 29.83
C PRO A 185 -7.85 -24.50 29.04
N GLU A 186 -8.03 -24.77 27.74
CA GLU A 186 -6.95 -25.20 26.84
C GLU A 186 -5.85 -24.16 26.68
N TYR A 187 -6.13 -22.88 26.97
CA TYR A 187 -5.16 -21.79 27.06
C TYR A 187 -3.94 -22.14 27.95
N LEU A 188 -4.13 -23.00 28.96
CA LEU A 188 -3.10 -23.38 29.94
C LEU A 188 -2.28 -24.62 29.57
N THR A 189 -2.80 -25.49 28.70
CA THR A 189 -2.27 -26.85 28.48
C THR A 189 -1.79 -27.09 27.06
N GLU A 190 -2.45 -26.49 26.07
CA GLU A 190 -2.10 -26.60 24.65
C GLU A 190 -2.31 -25.25 23.96
N PRO A 191 -1.38 -24.29 24.10
CA PRO A 191 -1.50 -22.99 23.45
C PRO A 191 -1.33 -23.12 21.94
N ALA A 192 -2.38 -23.54 21.24
CA ALA A 192 -2.44 -23.56 19.79
C ALA A 192 -2.82 -22.14 19.32
N PRO A 193 -1.97 -21.45 18.54
CA PRO A 193 -2.20 -20.06 18.13
C PRO A 193 -3.47 -19.86 17.30
N ASN A 194 -3.98 -20.93 16.69
CA ASN A 194 -5.17 -20.96 15.84
C ASN A 194 -6.42 -21.53 16.52
N LYS A 195 -6.37 -21.87 17.82
CA LYS A 195 -7.53 -22.39 18.55
C LYS A 195 -7.95 -21.47 19.68
N VAL A 196 -9.25 -21.40 19.89
CA VAL A 196 -9.89 -20.69 21.01
C VAL A 196 -11.00 -21.56 21.55
N ALA A 197 -10.93 -21.94 22.83
CA ALA A 197 -11.91 -22.84 23.45
C ALA A 197 -12.14 -24.11 22.60
N GLY A 198 -11.06 -24.68 22.07
CA GLY A 198 -11.09 -25.86 21.18
C GLY A 198 -11.62 -25.63 19.75
N PHE A 199 -12.13 -24.43 19.41
CA PHE A 199 -12.52 -24.08 18.05
C PHE A 199 -11.29 -23.75 17.20
N ASP A 200 -11.11 -24.40 16.05
CA ASP A 200 -9.96 -24.21 15.17
C ASP A 200 -10.26 -23.25 14.02
N TRP A 201 -9.76 -22.02 14.11
CA TRP A 201 -9.93 -20.99 13.09
C TRP A 201 -9.27 -21.34 11.75
N LEU A 202 -8.22 -22.17 11.76
CA LEU A 202 -7.51 -22.61 10.56
C LEU A 202 -8.07 -23.90 9.96
N ALA A 203 -9.18 -24.42 10.48
CA ALA A 203 -9.82 -25.59 9.88
C ALA A 203 -10.13 -25.34 8.40
N LYS A 204 -9.78 -26.31 7.54
CA LYS A 204 -9.98 -26.24 6.08
C LYS A 204 -11.42 -25.91 5.66
N ALA A 205 -12.40 -26.26 6.49
CA ALA A 205 -13.81 -25.96 6.27
C ALA A 205 -14.14 -24.45 6.28
N HIS A 206 -13.28 -23.63 6.87
CA HIS A 206 -13.48 -22.19 7.03
C HIS A 206 -12.84 -21.38 5.89
N TRP A 207 -11.91 -21.97 5.14
CA TRP A 207 -11.15 -21.28 4.10
C TRP A 207 -12.07 -20.83 2.96
N GLY A 208 -12.05 -19.53 2.64
CA GLY A 208 -12.93 -18.94 1.63
C GLY A 208 -14.40 -18.79 2.06
N LYS A 209 -14.72 -18.95 3.36
CA LYS A 209 -16.06 -18.68 3.90
C LYS A 209 -16.15 -17.24 4.43
N PRO A 210 -17.34 -16.60 4.40
CA PRO A 210 -17.55 -15.28 5.00
C PRO A 210 -17.17 -15.25 6.48
N LEU A 211 -16.49 -14.20 6.93
CA LEU A 211 -16.09 -14.03 8.34
C LEU A 211 -17.30 -14.03 9.30
N SER A 212 -18.44 -13.49 8.85
CA SER A 212 -19.70 -13.53 9.61
C SER A 212 -20.15 -14.97 9.89
N MET A 213 -20.02 -15.88 8.92
CA MET A 213 -20.34 -17.29 9.08
C MET A 213 -19.38 -18.00 10.04
N LEU A 214 -18.09 -17.64 10.02
CA LEU A 214 -17.12 -18.15 11.01
C LEU A 214 -17.51 -17.73 12.42
N ARG A 215 -17.90 -16.47 12.61
CA ARG A 215 -18.36 -15.94 13.90
C ARG A 215 -19.61 -16.67 14.39
N ASP A 216 -20.61 -16.87 13.53
CA ASP A 216 -21.84 -17.61 13.88
C ASP A 216 -21.55 -19.09 14.20
N SER A 217 -20.60 -19.69 13.49
CA SER A 217 -20.11 -21.06 13.76
C SER A 217 -19.45 -21.15 15.13
N PHE A 218 -18.68 -20.12 15.51
CA PHE A 218 -18.06 -20.05 16.83
C PHE A 218 -19.11 -19.86 17.94
N TYR A 219 -20.14 -19.04 17.74
CA TYR A 219 -21.26 -18.93 18.69
C TYR A 219 -21.94 -20.28 18.90
N THR A 220 -22.18 -21.01 17.81
CA THR A 220 -22.76 -22.35 17.86
C THR A 220 -21.85 -23.33 18.61
N HIS A 221 -20.54 -23.27 18.37
CA HIS A 221 -19.56 -24.09 19.10
C HIS A 221 -19.54 -23.80 20.60
N MET A 222 -19.61 -22.53 21.01
CA MET A 222 -19.67 -22.15 22.42
C MET A 222 -20.92 -22.72 23.11
N SER A 223 -22.06 -22.74 22.42
CA SER A 223 -23.28 -23.31 23.00
C SER A 223 -23.25 -24.83 23.06
N VAL A 224 -22.96 -25.48 21.92
CA VAL A 224 -23.07 -26.95 21.78
C VAL A 224 -21.91 -27.68 22.47
N SER A 225 -20.67 -27.20 22.28
CA SER A 225 -19.47 -27.92 22.72
C SER A 225 -18.97 -27.47 24.09
N LYS A 226 -19.25 -26.22 24.51
CA LYS A 226 -18.84 -25.70 25.83
C LYS A 226 -19.98 -25.64 26.85
N GLY A 227 -21.21 -25.97 26.43
CA GLY A 227 -22.38 -26.06 27.32
C GLY A 227 -22.84 -24.73 27.89
N ILE A 228 -22.54 -23.64 27.19
CA ILE A 228 -22.97 -22.27 27.50
C ILE A 228 -24.35 -22.06 26.90
N SER A 229 -25.21 -21.31 27.59
CA SER A 229 -26.52 -20.93 27.07
C SER A 229 -26.39 -20.16 25.75
N PRO A 230 -27.37 -20.28 24.83
CA PRO A 230 -27.35 -19.51 23.58
C PRO A 230 -27.21 -18.00 23.80
N GLU A 231 -27.81 -17.48 24.88
CA GLU A 231 -27.76 -16.08 25.29
C GLU A 231 -26.33 -15.66 25.68
N MET A 232 -25.63 -16.48 26.49
CA MET A 232 -24.26 -16.18 26.92
C MET A 232 -23.19 -16.57 25.90
N ALA A 233 -23.51 -17.37 24.89
CA ALA A 233 -22.55 -17.76 23.85
C ALA A 233 -21.97 -16.55 23.10
N LYS A 234 -22.80 -15.52 22.82
CA LYS A 234 -22.35 -14.26 22.19
C LYS A 234 -21.44 -13.45 23.12
N VAL A 235 -21.77 -13.40 24.42
CA VAL A 235 -20.97 -12.71 25.45
C VAL A 235 -19.63 -13.41 25.63
N ALA A 236 -19.64 -14.75 25.73
CA ALA A 236 -18.43 -15.56 25.82
C ALA A 236 -17.51 -15.36 24.61
N ALA A 237 -18.09 -15.32 23.40
CA ALA A 237 -17.31 -15.04 22.21
C ALA A 237 -16.76 -13.62 22.18
N HIS A 238 -17.53 -12.61 22.62
CA HIS A 238 -17.06 -11.23 22.73
C HIS A 238 -15.85 -11.08 23.67
N VAL A 239 -15.77 -11.90 24.72
CA VAL A 239 -14.63 -11.96 25.65
C VAL A 239 -13.41 -12.66 25.04
N LEU A 240 -13.62 -13.74 24.27
CA LEU A 240 -12.54 -14.59 23.76
C LEU A 240 -11.89 -14.08 22.45
N LEU A 241 -12.69 -13.53 21.53
CA LEU A 241 -12.22 -13.10 20.20
C LEU A 241 -11.09 -12.06 20.25
N PRO A 242 -11.12 -11.03 21.12
CA PRO A 242 -10.08 -10.01 21.18
C PRO A 242 -8.65 -10.53 21.36
N GLY A 243 -8.48 -11.68 22.02
CA GLY A 243 -7.16 -12.26 22.28
C GLY A 243 -6.53 -12.99 21.09
N LYS A 244 -7.30 -13.41 20.09
CA LYS A 244 -6.83 -14.34 19.04
C LYS A 244 -7.40 -14.12 17.64
N ALA A 245 -8.59 -13.53 17.52
CA ALA A 245 -9.30 -13.29 16.26
C ALA A 245 -10.07 -11.96 16.31
N LEU A 246 -9.35 -10.89 16.61
CA LEU A 246 -9.90 -9.55 16.86
C LEU A 246 -10.70 -9.02 15.67
N GLU A 247 -10.32 -9.36 14.44
CA GLU A 247 -11.02 -8.96 13.22
C GLU A 247 -12.46 -9.48 13.16
N LEU A 248 -12.77 -10.59 13.85
CA LEU A 248 -14.13 -11.12 13.94
C LEU A 248 -15.00 -10.36 14.94
N SER A 249 -14.39 -9.53 15.79
CA SER A 249 -15.11 -8.67 16.75
C SER A 249 -15.64 -7.38 16.10
N VAL A 250 -15.23 -7.09 14.87
CA VAL A 250 -15.59 -5.88 14.13
C VAL A 250 -17.08 -5.90 13.74
N LYS A 251 -17.76 -4.76 13.93
CA LYS A 251 -19.18 -4.59 13.60
C LYS A 251 -19.38 -4.45 12.08
N ASP A 252 -20.56 -4.82 11.59
CA ASP A 252 -20.96 -4.67 10.18
C ASP A 252 -19.98 -5.30 9.17
N MET A 253 -19.43 -6.47 9.51
CA MET A 253 -18.54 -7.24 8.63
C MET A 253 -19.27 -7.65 7.34
N PRO A 254 -18.80 -7.21 6.15
CA PRO A 254 -19.45 -7.57 4.91
C PRO A 254 -19.30 -9.06 4.58
N SER A 255 -20.31 -9.64 3.91
CA SER A 255 -20.29 -11.05 3.51
C SER A 255 -19.29 -11.38 2.40
N THR A 256 -18.79 -10.38 1.68
CA THR A 256 -17.78 -10.53 0.63
C THR A 256 -16.35 -10.65 1.18
N VAL A 257 -16.14 -10.33 2.46
CA VAL A 257 -14.86 -10.56 3.15
C VAL A 257 -14.83 -12.03 3.56
N VAL A 258 -13.92 -12.80 2.95
CA VAL A 258 -13.82 -14.24 3.20
C VAL A 258 -12.49 -14.58 3.84
N TYR A 259 -12.49 -15.62 4.67
CA TYR A 259 -11.31 -16.00 5.44
C TYR A 259 -10.14 -16.42 4.52
N GLY A 260 -9.01 -15.73 4.67
CA GLY A 260 -7.80 -15.95 3.87
C GLY A 260 -7.75 -15.22 2.52
N ASP A 261 -8.65 -14.24 2.27
CA ASP A 261 -8.48 -13.29 1.17
C ASP A 261 -7.64 -12.05 1.58
N ALA A 262 -7.31 -11.18 0.63
CA ALA A 262 -6.51 -9.98 0.88
C ALA A 262 -7.24 -8.95 1.76
N THR A 263 -8.57 -8.95 1.73
CA THR A 263 -9.41 -8.05 2.52
C THR A 263 -9.39 -8.46 4.00
N TRP A 264 -9.47 -9.77 4.29
CA TRP A 264 -9.26 -10.33 5.61
C TRP A 264 -7.85 -10.04 6.13
N VAL A 265 -6.80 -10.19 5.30
CA VAL A 265 -5.42 -9.83 5.69
C VAL A 265 -5.35 -8.37 6.15
N SER A 266 -5.96 -7.46 5.41
CA SER A 266 -5.97 -6.03 5.74
C SER A 266 -6.76 -5.74 7.02
N ALA A 267 -7.95 -6.33 7.18
CA ALA A 267 -8.76 -6.20 8.39
C ALA A 267 -8.04 -6.73 9.63
N TYR A 268 -7.35 -7.87 9.52
CA TYR A 268 -6.54 -8.45 10.59
C TYR A 268 -5.42 -7.50 11.03
N ILE A 269 -4.66 -6.97 10.06
CA ILE A 269 -3.54 -6.06 10.31
C ILE A 269 -4.03 -4.75 10.95
N TYR A 270 -5.08 -4.15 10.40
CA TYR A 270 -5.63 -2.87 10.88
C TYR A 270 -6.30 -2.99 12.23
N ALA A 271 -7.08 -4.04 12.48
CA ALA A 271 -7.61 -4.32 13.80
C ALA A 271 -6.47 -4.45 14.84
N ALA A 272 -5.42 -5.21 14.51
CA ALA A 272 -4.28 -5.36 15.41
C ALA A 272 -3.54 -4.03 15.67
N ALA A 273 -3.31 -3.22 14.62
CA ALA A 273 -2.63 -1.94 14.74
C ALA A 273 -3.43 -0.93 15.58
N ILE A 274 -4.73 -0.79 15.30
CA ILE A 274 -5.64 0.08 16.07
C ILE A 274 -5.67 -0.36 17.54
N ASN A 275 -5.85 -1.65 17.80
CA ASN A 275 -5.91 -2.17 19.16
C ASN A 275 -4.58 -2.08 19.91
N ALA A 276 -3.44 -2.06 19.20
CA ALA A 276 -2.14 -1.82 19.82
C ALA A 276 -1.92 -0.35 20.22
N GLN A 277 -2.56 0.60 19.53
CA GLN A 277 -2.55 2.01 19.92
C GLN A 277 -3.59 2.32 20.99
N THR A 278 -4.79 1.78 20.79
CA THR A 278 -5.99 2.07 21.58
C THR A 278 -6.70 0.75 21.93
N PRO A 279 -6.24 0.06 23.00
CA PRO A 279 -6.77 -1.25 23.37
C PRO A 279 -8.28 -1.21 23.65
N GLY A 280 -9.05 -2.11 23.05
CA GLY A 280 -10.51 -2.20 23.21
C GLY A 280 -11.34 -1.37 22.22
N LYS A 281 -10.69 -0.55 21.37
CA LYS A 281 -11.39 0.31 20.39
C LYS A 281 -12.11 -0.48 19.31
N VAL A 282 -11.45 -1.50 18.78
CA VAL A 282 -11.88 -2.24 17.57
C VAL A 282 -13.25 -2.91 17.74
N GLN A 283 -13.56 -3.38 18.94
CA GLN A 283 -14.82 -4.03 19.31
C GLN A 283 -16.02 -3.08 19.15
N ASN A 284 -15.78 -1.77 19.19
CA ASN A 284 -16.80 -0.74 18.98
C ASN A 284 -16.82 -0.19 17.55
N MET A 285 -15.88 -0.60 16.70
CA MET A 285 -15.74 -0.09 15.35
C MET A 285 -16.49 -0.96 14.35
N THR A 286 -17.10 -0.29 13.36
CA THR A 286 -17.56 -0.94 12.13
C THR A 286 -16.37 -1.29 11.24
N PHE A 287 -16.59 -2.23 10.33
CA PHE A 287 -15.59 -2.60 9.34
C PHE A 287 -15.07 -1.39 8.55
N LYS A 288 -15.97 -0.47 8.17
CA LYS A 288 -15.61 0.79 7.52
C LYS A 288 -14.65 1.63 8.36
N GLN A 289 -14.93 1.77 9.67
CA GLN A 289 -14.08 2.55 10.57
C GLN A 289 -12.69 1.90 10.71
N VAL A 290 -12.63 0.57 10.86
CA VAL A 290 -11.35 -0.17 10.96
C VAL A 290 -10.52 0.02 9.69
N MET A 291 -11.12 -0.09 8.51
CA MET A 291 -10.40 0.09 7.25
C MET A 291 -9.95 1.54 7.00
N THR A 292 -10.67 2.52 7.55
CA THR A 292 -10.35 3.95 7.40
C THR A 292 -9.23 4.39 8.35
N GLU A 293 -9.29 3.99 9.62
CA GLU A 293 -8.31 4.38 10.64
C GLU A 293 -7.04 3.53 10.59
N GLY A 294 -7.18 2.29 10.12
CA GLY A 294 -6.14 1.27 10.18
C GLY A 294 -4.81 1.66 9.57
N GLU A 295 -4.80 2.48 8.50
CA GLU A 295 -3.56 2.93 7.86
C GLU A 295 -2.74 3.84 8.79
N THR A 296 -3.38 4.86 9.36
CA THR A 296 -2.73 5.77 10.31
C THR A 296 -2.28 5.00 11.55
N ALA A 297 -3.12 4.08 12.04
CA ALA A 297 -2.78 3.23 13.16
C ALA A 297 -1.56 2.32 12.87
N ALA A 298 -1.51 1.78 11.65
CA ALA A 298 -0.43 0.90 11.21
C ALA A 298 0.92 1.64 11.10
N LEU A 299 0.91 2.89 10.64
CA LEU A 299 2.09 3.76 10.57
C LEU A 299 2.55 4.20 11.98
N GLY A 300 1.62 4.46 12.89
CA GLY A 300 1.95 4.88 14.25
C GLY A 300 2.46 3.75 15.16
N ASN A 301 2.25 2.48 14.81
CA ASN A 301 2.80 1.33 15.54
C ASN A 301 3.40 0.25 14.63
N PRO A 302 4.55 0.51 13.96
CA PRO A 302 5.13 -0.39 12.97
C PRO A 302 5.44 -1.79 13.51
N GLN A 303 5.82 -1.92 14.78
CA GLN A 303 6.16 -3.21 15.38
C GLN A 303 4.93 -4.11 15.55
N ALA A 304 3.81 -3.57 16.04
CA ALA A 304 2.56 -4.32 16.16
C ALA A 304 2.05 -4.73 14.77
N THR A 305 2.13 -3.81 13.81
CA THR A 305 1.73 -4.06 12.42
C THR A 305 2.58 -5.16 11.78
N GLN A 306 3.89 -5.12 11.97
CA GLN A 306 4.83 -6.12 11.46
C GLN A 306 4.49 -7.54 11.96
N ARG A 307 4.18 -7.67 13.25
CA ARG A 307 3.75 -8.95 13.85
C ARG A 307 2.44 -9.44 13.23
N ALA A 308 1.47 -8.54 13.09
CA ALA A 308 0.18 -8.86 12.51
C ALA A 308 0.30 -9.31 11.05
N GLN A 309 1.23 -8.73 10.29
CA GLN A 309 1.49 -9.12 8.90
C GLN A 309 2.09 -10.50 8.75
N ILE A 310 3.09 -10.84 9.57
CA ILE A 310 3.65 -12.20 9.55
C ILE A 310 2.54 -13.21 9.83
N ALA A 311 1.71 -12.94 10.85
CA ALA A 311 0.59 -13.81 11.19
C ALA A 311 -0.41 -13.94 10.04
N ALA A 312 -0.85 -12.81 9.45
CA ALA A 312 -1.81 -12.80 8.36
C ALA A 312 -1.27 -13.47 7.09
N LEU A 313 -0.02 -13.19 6.68
CA LEU A 313 0.58 -13.76 5.47
C LEU A 313 0.79 -15.27 5.56
N ARG A 314 1.06 -15.81 6.76
CA ARG A 314 1.17 -17.27 6.95
C ARG A 314 -0.16 -17.96 6.68
N VAL A 315 -1.23 -17.43 7.25
CA VAL A 315 -2.59 -17.95 7.05
C VAL A 315 -3.01 -17.78 5.60
N TRP A 316 -2.79 -16.59 5.02
CA TRP A 316 -3.08 -16.34 3.62
C TRP A 316 -2.32 -17.31 2.70
N GLY A 317 -1.02 -17.50 2.93
CA GLY A 317 -0.18 -18.41 2.15
C GLY A 317 -0.63 -19.87 2.26
N LEU A 318 -1.03 -20.30 3.46
CA LEU A 318 -1.59 -21.64 3.68
C LEU A 318 -2.93 -21.82 2.96
N VAL A 319 -3.87 -20.88 3.14
CA VAL A 319 -5.23 -20.92 2.56
C VAL A 319 -5.16 -20.92 1.03
N ASN A 320 -4.25 -20.14 0.45
CA ASN A 320 -4.10 -20.00 -1.00
C ASN A 320 -3.14 -21.02 -1.62
N GLY A 321 -2.72 -22.05 -0.88
CA GLY A 321 -1.87 -23.13 -1.40
C GLY A 321 -0.46 -22.69 -1.81
N ILE A 322 0.01 -21.56 -1.29
CA ILE A 322 1.37 -21.02 -1.48
C ILE A 322 2.34 -21.66 -0.48
N LEU A 323 1.87 -21.92 0.75
CA LEU A 323 2.63 -22.57 1.81
C LEU A 323 2.00 -23.91 2.20
N SER A 324 2.83 -24.91 2.49
CA SER A 324 2.38 -26.13 3.17
C SER A 324 2.03 -25.87 4.65
N PRO A 325 1.28 -26.76 5.32
CA PRO A 325 1.03 -26.65 6.77
C PRO A 325 2.32 -26.55 7.59
N GLU A 326 3.37 -27.29 7.22
CA GLU A 326 4.67 -27.29 7.88
C GLU A 326 5.39 -25.95 7.68
N GLN A 327 5.36 -25.42 6.45
CA GLN A 327 5.92 -24.11 6.12
C GLN A 327 5.21 -22.98 6.86
N ALA A 328 3.88 -23.01 6.87
CA ALA A 328 3.09 -22.08 7.65
C ALA A 328 3.43 -22.23 9.14
N GLY A 329 3.61 -23.43 9.70
CA GLY A 329 3.85 -23.66 11.12
C GLY A 329 5.20 -23.20 11.68
N ARG A 330 6.28 -23.20 10.89
CA ARG A 330 7.68 -23.09 11.37
C ARG A 330 8.24 -21.66 11.54
N TYR A 331 7.42 -20.62 11.38
CA TYR A 331 7.77 -19.19 11.59
C TYR A 331 9.18 -18.80 11.11
N ASN A 332 9.52 -19.11 9.85
CA ASN A 332 10.79 -18.67 9.26
C ASN A 332 10.56 -17.62 8.18
N ASP A 333 11.56 -16.77 7.97
CA ASP A 333 11.43 -15.62 7.08
C ASP A 333 11.34 -16.00 5.60
N ALA A 334 12.00 -17.09 5.18
CA ALA A 334 11.98 -17.53 3.78
C ALA A 334 10.55 -17.88 3.32
N ASP A 335 9.78 -18.59 4.15
CA ASP A 335 8.38 -18.90 3.83
C ASP A 335 7.50 -17.65 3.87
N ILE A 336 7.78 -16.68 4.75
CA ILE A 336 7.08 -15.39 4.76
C ILE A 336 7.36 -14.62 3.47
N GLU A 337 8.60 -14.59 2.98
CA GLU A 337 8.93 -13.96 1.70
C GLU A 337 8.22 -14.62 0.52
N VAL A 338 8.11 -15.97 0.52
CA VAL A 338 7.36 -16.69 -0.51
C VAL A 338 5.89 -16.27 -0.51
N ALA A 339 5.24 -16.27 0.66
CA ALA A 339 3.86 -15.82 0.80
C ALA A 339 3.71 -14.34 0.39
N ARG A 340 4.65 -13.48 0.81
CA ARG A 340 4.64 -12.05 0.48
C ARG A 340 4.75 -11.80 -1.01
N ASN A 341 5.70 -12.44 -1.69
CA ASN A 341 5.91 -12.25 -3.11
C ASN A 341 4.68 -12.69 -3.91
N ALA A 342 4.07 -13.82 -3.55
CA ALA A 342 2.83 -14.27 -4.16
C ALA A 342 1.66 -13.30 -3.88
N PHE A 343 1.55 -12.78 -2.65
CA PHE A 343 0.54 -11.80 -2.27
C PHE A 343 0.67 -10.51 -3.08
N ASN A 344 1.89 -9.97 -3.17
CA ASN A 344 2.18 -8.74 -3.90
C ASN A 344 2.00 -8.90 -5.42
N GLN A 345 2.38 -10.06 -5.96
CA GLN A 345 2.12 -10.38 -7.36
C GLN A 345 0.62 -10.40 -7.65
N GLN A 346 -0.17 -11.09 -6.82
CA GLN A 346 -1.63 -11.10 -6.97
C GLN A 346 -2.20 -9.67 -6.87
N ALA A 347 -1.72 -8.86 -5.94
CA ALA A 347 -2.16 -7.48 -5.80
C ALA A 347 -1.86 -6.64 -7.05
N THR A 348 -0.65 -6.77 -7.61
CA THR A 348 -0.21 -6.06 -8.82
C THR A 348 -1.03 -6.45 -10.04
N GLU A 349 -1.23 -7.76 -10.28
CA GLU A 349 -2.02 -8.26 -11.41
C GLU A 349 -3.45 -7.74 -11.37
N LYS A 350 -4.06 -7.66 -10.17
CA LYS A 350 -5.41 -7.12 -10.02
C LYS A 350 -5.46 -5.62 -10.34
N ILE A 351 -4.45 -4.83 -9.91
CA ILE A 351 -4.43 -3.37 -10.17
C ILE A 351 -4.32 -3.10 -11.66
N GLU A 352 -3.41 -3.80 -12.31
CA GLU A 352 -3.27 -3.74 -13.76
C GLU A 352 -4.60 -4.14 -14.42
N ALA A 353 -5.23 -5.23 -13.96
CA ALA A 353 -6.51 -5.69 -14.48
C ALA A 353 -7.62 -4.64 -14.33
N ALA A 354 -7.70 -3.95 -13.20
CA ALA A 354 -8.66 -2.87 -13.01
C ALA A 354 -8.46 -1.73 -14.03
N SER A 355 -7.21 -1.30 -14.25
CA SER A 355 -6.89 -0.32 -15.30
C SER A 355 -7.27 -0.82 -16.69
N LEU A 356 -7.02 -2.10 -16.98
CA LEU A 356 -7.28 -2.70 -18.28
C LEU A 356 -8.78 -2.82 -18.59
N ILE A 357 -9.61 -3.15 -17.59
CA ILE A 357 -11.08 -3.17 -17.77
C ILE A 357 -11.62 -1.76 -18.02
N GLN A 358 -11.04 -0.75 -17.36
CA GLN A 358 -11.42 0.64 -17.53
C GLN A 358 -10.93 1.30 -18.83
N SER A 359 -10.21 0.56 -19.69
CA SER A 359 -9.73 1.09 -20.99
C SER A 359 -10.87 1.75 -21.79
N GLU A 360 -10.65 3.00 -22.20
CA GLU A 360 -11.64 3.77 -22.96
C GLU A 360 -11.83 3.17 -24.36
N MET A 361 -13.09 3.03 -24.79
CA MET A 361 -13.39 2.60 -26.15
C MET A 361 -13.12 3.78 -27.10
N PRO A 362 -12.38 3.59 -28.21
CA PRO A 362 -12.08 4.69 -29.12
C PRO A 362 -13.34 5.20 -29.80
N SER A 363 -13.34 6.49 -30.11
CA SER A 363 -14.42 7.14 -30.87
C SER A 363 -13.92 7.50 -32.25
N ARG A 364 -14.50 6.87 -33.27
CA ARG A 364 -14.18 7.17 -34.69
C ARG A 364 -14.45 8.63 -35.02
N ARG A 365 -15.49 9.21 -34.43
CA ARG A 365 -15.84 10.64 -34.55
C ARG A 365 -14.74 11.52 -33.97
N ASP A 366 -14.27 11.23 -32.76
CA ASP A 366 -13.25 12.06 -32.10
C ASP A 366 -11.91 11.98 -32.82
N ILE A 367 -11.53 10.78 -33.29
CA ILE A 367 -10.35 10.59 -34.15
C ILE A 367 -10.50 11.38 -35.45
N ALA A 368 -11.65 11.28 -36.13
CA ALA A 368 -11.93 12.01 -37.37
C ALA A 368 -11.87 13.53 -37.17
N LEU A 369 -12.54 14.06 -36.13
CA LEU A 369 -12.51 15.48 -35.79
C LEU A 369 -11.09 15.97 -35.46
N ALA A 370 -10.31 15.20 -34.71
CA ALA A 370 -8.93 15.55 -34.38
C ALA A 370 -8.07 15.63 -35.65
N ARG A 371 -8.16 14.63 -36.56
CA ARG A 371 -7.43 14.60 -37.82
C ARG A 371 -7.86 15.71 -38.79
N LEU A 372 -9.16 16.01 -38.83
CA LEU A 372 -9.73 17.09 -39.63
C LEU A 372 -9.24 18.45 -39.15
N LYS A 373 -9.35 18.74 -37.86
CA LYS A 373 -8.84 19.98 -37.24
C LYS A 373 -7.37 20.17 -37.50
N GLU A 374 -6.59 19.11 -37.32
CA GLU A 374 -5.16 19.13 -37.58
C GLU A 374 -4.83 19.47 -39.04
N ARG A 375 -5.50 18.83 -40.01
CA ARG A 375 -5.16 19.00 -41.43
C ARG A 375 -5.70 20.29 -42.03
N PHE A 376 -6.90 20.68 -41.63
CA PHE A 376 -7.68 21.72 -42.30
C PHE A 376 -7.87 22.99 -41.45
N GLY A 377 -7.52 22.96 -40.16
CA GLY A 377 -7.69 24.07 -39.22
C GLY A 377 -9.05 24.07 -38.52
N GLU A 378 -9.15 24.70 -37.36
CA GLU A 378 -10.35 24.59 -36.50
C GLU A 378 -11.60 25.30 -37.04
N ASN A 379 -11.43 26.28 -37.93
CA ASN A 379 -12.52 27.12 -38.44
C ASN A 379 -13.26 26.52 -39.65
N VAL A 380 -12.93 25.29 -40.04
CA VAL A 380 -13.58 24.62 -41.18
C VAL A 380 -14.86 23.93 -40.70
N PRO A 381 -15.99 24.09 -41.42
CA PRO A 381 -17.27 23.51 -41.01
C PRO A 381 -17.31 21.99 -41.26
N PHE A 382 -16.67 21.21 -40.38
CA PHE A 382 -16.48 19.77 -40.56
C PHE A 382 -17.76 18.94 -40.51
N GLU A 383 -18.78 19.42 -39.79
CA GLU A 383 -20.04 18.70 -39.57
C GLU A 383 -21.15 19.13 -40.53
N GLU A 384 -20.97 20.25 -41.24
CA GLU A 384 -21.95 20.74 -42.21
C GLU A 384 -21.90 19.88 -43.49
N ARG A 385 -23.08 19.50 -44.02
CA ARG A 385 -23.21 18.66 -45.22
C ARG A 385 -23.03 19.50 -46.49
N LEU A 386 -21.78 19.77 -46.85
CA LEU A 386 -21.41 20.72 -47.91
C LEU A 386 -20.71 20.07 -49.12
N LEU A 387 -20.52 18.75 -49.14
CA LEU A 387 -19.79 18.04 -50.19
C LEU A 387 -20.67 17.02 -50.92
N LYS A 388 -20.49 16.90 -52.23
CA LYS A 388 -21.08 15.83 -53.06
C LYS A 388 -20.03 15.24 -53.99
N VAL A 389 -20.25 14.03 -54.48
CA VAL A 389 -19.37 13.37 -55.46
C VAL A 389 -19.45 14.09 -56.82
N HIS A 390 -18.31 14.30 -57.48
CA HIS A 390 -18.16 15.08 -58.72
C HIS A 390 -18.82 14.43 -59.94
N ASP A 391 -18.62 13.13 -60.17
CA ASP A 391 -19.22 12.39 -61.28
C ASP A 391 -20.26 11.38 -60.77
N THR A 392 -21.52 11.60 -61.12
CA THR A 392 -22.65 10.71 -60.78
C THR A 392 -23.24 10.04 -62.04
N LYS A 393 -22.43 9.62 -63.01
CA LYS A 393 -22.91 8.72 -64.07
C LYS A 393 -23.14 7.31 -63.51
N GLN A 394 -24.28 7.12 -62.84
CA GLN A 394 -24.77 5.79 -62.46
C GLN A 394 -25.55 5.17 -63.63
N PRO A 395 -25.29 3.91 -64.02
CA PRO A 395 -26.16 3.17 -64.92
C PRO A 395 -27.58 3.08 -64.33
N SER A 396 -28.62 3.25 -65.15
CA SER A 396 -30.02 3.32 -64.69
C SER A 396 -30.57 2.03 -64.07
N ILE A 397 -29.80 0.93 -64.09
CA ILE A 397 -30.18 -0.37 -63.54
C ILE A 397 -28.96 -0.99 -62.86
N GLN A 398 -28.99 -1.05 -61.53
CA GLN A 398 -28.06 -1.85 -60.71
C GLN A 398 -28.86 -2.49 -59.55
N PRO A 399 -28.41 -3.64 -59.02
CA PRO A 399 -29.05 -4.26 -57.86
C PRO A 399 -29.08 -3.31 -56.67
N LEU A 400 -30.12 -3.42 -55.83
CA LEU A 400 -30.39 -2.53 -54.69
C LEU A 400 -29.22 -2.47 -53.66
N TYR A 401 -28.24 -3.37 -53.76
CA TYR A 401 -27.07 -3.46 -52.90
C TYR A 401 -25.79 -3.62 -53.75
N ASP A 402 -25.13 -2.50 -54.05
CA ASP A 402 -23.75 -2.49 -54.59
C ASP A 402 -22.84 -1.78 -53.57
N PRO A 403 -21.88 -2.49 -52.94
CA PRO A 403 -20.93 -1.89 -51.99
C PRO A 403 -19.98 -0.86 -52.63
N ASN A 404 -19.94 -0.76 -53.96
CA ASN A 404 -19.18 0.25 -54.72
C ASN A 404 -20.04 1.45 -55.16
N ARG A 405 -21.30 1.53 -54.71
CA ARG A 405 -22.19 2.63 -55.08
C ARG A 405 -21.69 3.95 -54.47
N ALA A 406 -21.51 4.96 -55.32
CA ALA A 406 -21.18 6.31 -54.88
C ALA A 406 -22.26 6.83 -53.89
N PRO A 407 -21.87 7.44 -52.76
CA PRO A 407 -22.81 8.00 -51.79
C PRO A 407 -23.76 9.00 -52.47
N ALA A 408 -25.06 8.86 -52.22
CA ALA A 408 -26.07 9.78 -52.72
C ALA A 408 -26.31 10.93 -51.73
N GLY A 409 -26.42 12.17 -52.23
CA GLY A 409 -26.71 13.36 -51.43
C GLY A 409 -25.48 14.12 -50.93
N MET A 410 -25.72 15.14 -50.10
CA MET A 410 -24.67 15.97 -49.51
C MET A 410 -24.10 15.30 -48.24
N MET A 411 -22.78 15.27 -48.10
CA MET A 411 -22.05 14.74 -46.95
C MET A 411 -21.19 15.80 -46.28
N SER A 412 -20.88 15.59 -45.00
CA SER A 412 -19.94 16.42 -44.25
C SER A 412 -18.50 15.88 -44.38
N LEU A 413 -17.49 16.73 -44.14
CA LEU A 413 -16.08 16.26 -44.09
C LEU A 413 -15.89 15.22 -42.98
N LEU A 414 -16.61 15.36 -41.87
CA LEU A 414 -16.65 14.41 -40.78
C LEU A 414 -17.20 13.05 -41.24
N ASP A 415 -18.32 13.02 -41.94
CA ASP A 415 -18.87 11.77 -42.49
C ASP A 415 -17.89 11.10 -43.46
N ILE A 416 -17.28 11.86 -44.37
CA ILE A 416 -16.31 11.33 -45.35
C ILE A 416 -15.09 10.72 -44.65
N ALA A 417 -14.54 11.44 -43.67
CA ALA A 417 -13.39 11.02 -42.87
C ALA A 417 -13.69 9.78 -42.04
N MET A 418 -14.85 9.74 -41.38
CA MET A 418 -15.30 8.56 -40.66
C MET A 418 -15.48 7.41 -41.65
N SER A 419 -16.37 7.51 -42.64
CA SER A 419 -16.71 6.41 -43.56
C SER A 419 -15.55 5.90 -44.42
N GLY A 420 -14.43 6.64 -44.52
CA GLY A 420 -13.28 6.25 -45.34
C GLY A 420 -13.52 6.43 -46.84
N LEU A 421 -14.38 7.38 -47.21
CA LEU A 421 -14.82 7.63 -48.59
C LEU A 421 -13.87 8.59 -49.33
N HIS A 422 -12.60 8.63 -48.93
CA HIS A 422 -11.59 9.56 -49.46
C HIS A 422 -11.22 9.29 -50.93
N ASN A 423 -11.54 8.10 -51.45
CA ASN A 423 -11.27 7.70 -52.84
C ASN A 423 -12.25 8.31 -53.86
N TYR A 424 -13.35 8.91 -53.41
CA TYR A 424 -14.25 9.65 -54.29
C TYR A 424 -13.74 11.07 -54.52
N GLU A 425 -14.00 11.61 -55.71
CA GLU A 425 -13.75 13.02 -56.00
C GLU A 425 -14.90 13.85 -55.42
N TRP A 426 -14.60 14.67 -54.41
CA TRP A 426 -15.58 15.49 -53.69
C TRP A 426 -15.53 16.94 -54.13
N VAL A 427 -16.70 17.54 -54.39
CA VAL A 427 -16.85 18.95 -54.73
C VAL A 427 -17.78 19.67 -53.76
N SER A 428 -17.48 20.96 -53.50
CA SER A 428 -18.30 21.84 -52.68
C SER A 428 -18.57 23.17 -53.40
N GLN A 429 -19.73 23.76 -53.13
CA GLN A 429 -20.05 25.14 -53.51
C GLN A 429 -19.63 26.14 -52.42
N ASP A 430 -19.22 25.65 -51.24
CA ASP A 430 -18.84 26.50 -50.11
C ASP A 430 -17.36 26.96 -50.26
N PRO A 431 -17.10 28.28 -50.29
CA PRO A 431 -15.74 28.80 -50.45
C PRO A 431 -14.82 28.44 -49.28
N ARG A 432 -15.35 28.23 -48.07
CA ARG A 432 -14.58 27.83 -46.88
C ARG A 432 -14.03 26.41 -47.05
N ILE A 433 -14.85 25.49 -47.58
CA ILE A 433 -14.46 24.10 -47.87
C ILE A 433 -13.46 24.06 -49.03
N ASN A 434 -13.74 24.77 -50.13
CA ASN A 434 -12.86 24.79 -51.29
C ASN A 434 -11.47 25.36 -50.96
N ALA A 435 -11.41 26.41 -50.15
CA ALA A 435 -10.14 26.95 -49.66
C ALA A 435 -9.39 25.95 -48.76
N ALA A 436 -10.11 25.27 -47.86
CA ALA A 436 -9.52 24.30 -46.94
C ALA A 436 -8.92 23.07 -47.64
N LEU A 437 -9.58 22.56 -48.70
CA LEU A 437 -9.19 21.32 -49.39
C LEU A 437 -8.09 21.50 -50.44
N LYS A 438 -7.75 22.74 -50.82
CA LYS A 438 -6.78 23.01 -51.89
C LYS A 438 -5.43 22.33 -51.61
N ASN A 439 -5.04 21.42 -52.52
CA ASN A 439 -3.80 20.63 -52.44
C ASN A 439 -3.67 19.75 -51.18
N LYS A 440 -4.78 19.39 -50.51
CA LYS A 440 -4.76 18.55 -49.31
C LYS A 440 -5.59 17.28 -49.52
N SER A 441 -5.03 16.14 -49.13
CA SER A 441 -5.72 14.83 -49.22
C SER A 441 -6.78 14.67 -48.14
N LEU A 442 -7.90 14.02 -48.51
CA LEU A 442 -8.97 13.56 -47.61
C LEU A 442 -8.66 12.19 -46.97
N ASP A 443 -7.57 11.52 -47.37
CA ASP A 443 -7.08 10.37 -46.63
C ASP A 443 -6.42 10.81 -45.32
N LEU A 444 -7.13 10.54 -44.23
CA LEU A 444 -6.77 10.90 -42.86
C LEU A 444 -6.34 9.70 -42.02
N GLY A 445 -6.38 8.48 -42.55
CA GLY A 445 -6.04 7.26 -41.80
C GLY A 445 -6.99 6.92 -40.63
N VAL A 446 -8.16 7.57 -40.53
CA VAL A 446 -9.10 7.45 -39.40
C VAL A 446 -9.50 6.01 -39.13
N ASN A 447 -9.86 5.25 -40.17
CA ASN A 447 -10.31 3.86 -40.00
C ASN A 447 -9.18 2.93 -39.54
N ALA A 448 -7.96 3.13 -40.02
CA ALA A 448 -6.81 2.33 -39.61
C ALA A 448 -6.47 2.58 -38.14
N GLU A 449 -6.43 3.85 -37.73
CA GLU A 449 -6.19 4.25 -36.34
C GLU A 449 -7.31 3.79 -35.40
N PHE A 450 -8.58 4.00 -35.78
CA PHE A 450 -9.73 3.53 -35.01
C PHE A 450 -9.70 2.02 -34.81
N ASN A 451 -9.50 1.23 -35.88
CA ASN A 451 -9.46 -0.23 -35.78
C ASN A 451 -8.30 -0.69 -34.88
N SER A 452 -7.12 -0.07 -34.99
CA SER A 452 -5.98 -0.39 -34.14
C SER A 452 -6.26 -0.10 -32.66
N GLN A 453 -6.80 1.08 -32.34
CA GLN A 453 -7.17 1.43 -30.96
C GLN A 453 -8.30 0.55 -30.43
N LEU A 454 -9.25 0.15 -31.28
CA LEU A 454 -10.38 -0.69 -30.89
C LEU A 454 -9.91 -2.11 -30.57
N THR A 455 -9.03 -2.68 -31.40
CA THR A 455 -8.41 -3.98 -31.14
C THR A 455 -7.64 -3.97 -29.83
N GLN A 456 -6.87 -2.91 -29.55
CA GLN A 456 -6.14 -2.78 -28.30
C GLN A 456 -7.09 -2.68 -27.10
N ALA A 457 -8.09 -1.80 -27.14
CA ALA A 457 -9.05 -1.63 -26.05
C ALA A 457 -9.83 -2.92 -25.75
N ILE A 458 -10.23 -3.67 -26.79
CA ILE A 458 -10.87 -5.00 -26.63
C ILE A 458 -9.88 -5.99 -25.99
N SER A 459 -8.64 -6.02 -26.44
CA SER A 459 -7.59 -6.90 -25.89
C SER A 459 -7.33 -6.61 -24.41
N ASP A 460 -7.23 -5.34 -24.04
CA ASP A 460 -7.01 -4.89 -22.67
C ASP A 460 -8.17 -5.32 -21.77
N LYS A 461 -9.41 -5.04 -22.19
CA LYS A 461 -10.62 -5.48 -21.46
C LYS A 461 -10.66 -7.00 -21.29
N LYS A 462 -10.35 -7.76 -22.34
CA LYS A 462 -10.27 -9.23 -22.28
C LYS A 462 -9.25 -9.70 -21.23
N LYS A 463 -8.04 -9.11 -21.22
CA LYS A 463 -6.99 -9.42 -20.23
C LYS A 463 -7.46 -9.12 -18.80
N GLY A 464 -8.06 -7.94 -18.60
CA GLY A 464 -8.58 -7.52 -17.30
C GLY A 464 -9.71 -8.43 -16.78
N ILE A 465 -10.68 -8.78 -17.63
CA ILE A 465 -11.75 -9.73 -17.30
C ILE A 465 -11.18 -11.10 -16.94
N GLY A 466 -10.15 -11.56 -17.66
CA GLY A 466 -9.48 -12.82 -17.33
C GLY A 466 -8.96 -12.84 -15.88
N VAL A 467 -8.30 -11.76 -15.44
CA VAL A 467 -7.81 -11.63 -14.07
C VAL A 467 -8.95 -11.54 -13.04
N ALA A 468 -10.07 -10.89 -13.38
CA ALA A 468 -11.27 -10.87 -12.52
C ALA A 468 -11.79 -12.29 -12.27
N ILE A 469 -11.89 -13.12 -13.31
CA ILE A 469 -12.34 -14.52 -13.18
C ILE A 469 -11.35 -15.34 -12.36
N LYS A 470 -10.03 -15.20 -12.59
CA LYS A 470 -9.00 -15.85 -11.75
C LYS A 470 -9.20 -15.51 -10.26
N HIS A 471 -9.45 -14.24 -9.98
CA HIS A 471 -9.66 -13.77 -8.61
C HIS A 471 -10.95 -14.33 -7.99
N MET A 472 -12.07 -14.31 -8.73
CA MET A 472 -13.34 -14.85 -8.27
C MET A 472 -13.24 -16.34 -7.91
N ILE A 473 -12.52 -17.14 -8.70
CA ILE A 473 -12.29 -18.56 -8.41
C ILE A 473 -11.39 -18.71 -7.17
N ALA A 474 -10.35 -17.88 -7.02
CA ALA A 474 -9.45 -17.93 -5.87
C ALA A 474 -10.13 -17.57 -4.53
N LYS A 475 -11.23 -16.80 -4.53
CA LYS A 475 -12.02 -16.48 -3.33
C LYS A 475 -12.98 -17.59 -2.90
N LEU A 476 -13.18 -18.63 -3.72
CA LEU A 476 -14.13 -19.69 -3.41
C LEU A 476 -13.71 -20.52 -2.19
N PRO A 477 -14.67 -21.14 -1.48
CA PRO A 477 -14.38 -22.15 -0.48
C PRO A 477 -13.44 -23.24 -1.01
N LEU A 478 -12.60 -23.81 -0.14
CA LEU A 478 -11.58 -24.78 -0.57
C LEU A 478 -12.15 -25.93 -1.42
N ALA A 479 -13.29 -26.50 -1.02
CA ALA A 479 -13.91 -27.61 -1.75
C ALA A 479 -14.31 -27.22 -3.19
N ASP A 480 -14.79 -25.99 -3.38
CA ASP A 480 -15.16 -25.48 -4.70
C ASP A 480 -13.92 -25.17 -5.55
N ARG A 481 -12.86 -24.60 -4.95
CA ARG A 481 -11.56 -24.43 -5.64
C ARG A 481 -11.00 -25.76 -6.10
N GLN A 482 -11.09 -26.80 -5.27
CA GLN A 482 -10.69 -28.16 -5.62
C GLN A 482 -11.53 -28.75 -6.75
N ASN A 483 -12.82 -28.44 -6.82
CA ASN A 483 -13.68 -28.86 -7.93
C ASN A 483 -13.23 -28.21 -9.25
N PHE A 484 -12.87 -26.93 -9.24
CA PHE A 484 -12.32 -26.26 -10.42
C PHE A 484 -10.93 -26.78 -10.81
N GLU A 485 -10.06 -27.06 -9.83
CA GLU A 485 -8.66 -27.42 -10.06
C GLU A 485 -8.42 -28.90 -10.39
N TYR A 486 -9.22 -29.79 -9.81
CA TYR A 486 -9.01 -31.24 -9.90
C TYR A 486 -10.21 -31.99 -10.51
N GLY A 487 -11.38 -31.35 -10.60
CA GLY A 487 -12.59 -31.95 -11.20
C GLY A 487 -12.58 -31.92 -12.73
N LYS A 488 -13.29 -32.87 -13.34
CA LYS A 488 -13.62 -32.84 -14.77
C LYS A 488 -14.60 -31.71 -15.04
N LEU A 489 -14.26 -30.80 -15.96
CA LEU A 489 -15.06 -29.61 -16.26
C LEU A 489 -15.82 -29.75 -17.58
N GLU A 490 -17.09 -29.37 -17.57
CA GLU A 490 -17.93 -29.19 -18.75
C GLU A 490 -18.53 -27.78 -18.73
N PHE A 491 -18.52 -27.09 -19.87
CA PHE A 491 -18.97 -25.70 -19.98
C PHE A 491 -20.29 -25.62 -20.76
N TYR A 492 -21.18 -24.72 -20.36
CA TYR A 492 -22.51 -24.56 -20.97
C TYR A 492 -22.92 -23.09 -21.10
N GLN A 493 -23.68 -22.79 -22.16
CA GLN A 493 -24.29 -21.49 -22.47
C GLN A 493 -25.80 -21.64 -22.55
N LEU A 494 -26.52 -20.72 -21.93
CA LEU A 494 -27.98 -20.70 -21.87
C LEU A 494 -28.52 -19.44 -22.55
N ASP A 495 -28.22 -19.28 -23.84
CA ASP A 495 -28.65 -18.15 -24.67
C ASP A 495 -30.16 -18.20 -24.98
N THR A 496 -30.75 -17.05 -25.32
CA THR A 496 -32.16 -16.95 -25.73
C THR A 496 -32.25 -16.72 -27.24
N TYR A 497 -33.05 -17.54 -27.91
CA TYR A 497 -33.27 -17.43 -29.35
C TYR A 497 -34.73 -17.16 -29.68
N ARG A 498 -34.96 -16.33 -30.69
CA ARG A 498 -36.27 -16.11 -31.31
C ARG A 498 -36.43 -16.97 -32.56
N LEU A 499 -37.52 -17.74 -32.61
CA LEU A 499 -37.93 -18.56 -33.74
C LEU A 499 -38.42 -17.67 -34.89
N GLY A 500 -37.92 -17.95 -36.10
CA GLY A 500 -38.36 -17.33 -37.35
C GLY A 500 -39.62 -17.98 -37.93
N LEU A 501 -40.01 -17.55 -39.12
CA LEU A 501 -41.16 -18.08 -39.84
C LEU A 501 -40.87 -19.42 -40.56
N GLY A 502 -39.59 -19.81 -40.71
CA GLY A 502 -39.19 -21.11 -41.28
C GLY A 502 -39.07 -22.24 -40.25
N PHE A 503 -39.06 -23.49 -40.72
CA PHE A 503 -39.16 -24.71 -39.89
C PHE A 503 -37.98 -24.96 -38.92
N THR A 504 -36.80 -24.36 -39.16
CA THR A 504 -35.62 -24.49 -38.27
C THR A 504 -34.98 -23.14 -37.92
N ASP A 505 -35.58 -22.04 -38.36
CA ASP A 505 -34.96 -20.72 -38.26
C ASP A 505 -34.95 -20.24 -36.82
N ARG A 506 -33.75 -19.92 -36.31
CA ARG A 506 -33.55 -19.31 -35.00
C ARG A 506 -32.60 -18.13 -35.14
N THR A 507 -32.96 -17.02 -34.51
CA THR A 507 -32.11 -15.82 -34.41
C THR A 507 -31.73 -15.63 -32.95
N LEU A 508 -30.45 -15.35 -32.66
CA LEU A 508 -30.00 -15.03 -31.31
C LEU A 508 -30.70 -13.73 -30.89
N GLU A 509 -31.55 -13.80 -29.86
CA GLU A 509 -32.28 -12.64 -29.35
C GLU A 509 -31.52 -11.99 -28.20
N GLN A 510 -31.04 -12.81 -27.26
CA GLN A 510 -30.26 -12.34 -26.12
C GLN A 510 -29.17 -13.34 -25.81
N LYS A 511 -27.93 -12.84 -25.81
CA LYS A 511 -26.77 -13.60 -25.33
C LYS A 511 -26.78 -13.63 -23.81
N ASN A 512 -26.52 -14.79 -23.23
CA ASN A 512 -26.31 -14.91 -21.80
C ASN A 512 -24.87 -14.52 -21.47
N GLU A 513 -24.70 -13.60 -20.53
CA GLU A 513 -23.38 -13.15 -20.05
C GLU A 513 -22.78 -14.11 -19.01
N LYS A 514 -23.58 -15.10 -18.59
CA LYS A 514 -23.21 -16.09 -17.59
C LYS A 514 -22.70 -17.37 -18.26
N LEU A 515 -21.60 -17.87 -17.72
CA LEU A 515 -21.07 -19.18 -18.08
C LEU A 515 -21.42 -20.20 -17.00
N TYR A 516 -21.96 -21.34 -17.41
CA TYR A 516 -22.22 -22.45 -16.49
C TYR A 516 -21.08 -23.47 -16.58
N VAL A 517 -20.53 -23.86 -15.44
CA VAL A 517 -19.45 -24.84 -15.33
C VAL A 517 -19.92 -26.00 -14.48
N LYS A 518 -20.05 -27.17 -15.08
CA LYS A 518 -20.29 -28.41 -14.36
C LYS A 518 -18.96 -29.06 -14.01
N ALA A 519 -18.68 -29.21 -12.73
CA ALA A 519 -17.49 -29.88 -12.22
C ALA A 519 -17.87 -31.23 -11.62
N THR A 520 -17.26 -32.31 -12.11
CA THR A 520 -17.40 -33.66 -11.55
C THR A 520 -16.05 -34.11 -11.00
N GLY A 521 -15.96 -34.29 -9.69
CA GLY A 521 -14.73 -34.65 -8.99
C GLY A 521 -14.97 -35.55 -7.78
N ALA A 522 -13.98 -35.62 -6.88
CA ALA A 522 -14.05 -36.43 -5.67
C ALA A 522 -15.20 -36.04 -4.73
N ASN A 523 -15.64 -34.77 -4.78
CA ASN A 523 -16.72 -34.23 -3.97
C ASN A 523 -18.11 -34.38 -4.62
N GLY A 524 -18.23 -35.16 -5.71
CA GLY A 524 -19.46 -35.31 -6.47
C GLY A 524 -19.55 -34.36 -7.67
N THR A 525 -20.79 -34.07 -8.10
CA THR A 525 -21.06 -33.17 -9.24
C THR A 525 -21.73 -31.90 -8.76
N THR A 526 -21.09 -30.76 -9.05
CA THR A 526 -21.60 -29.42 -8.74
C THR A 526 -21.63 -28.59 -10.01
N THR A 527 -22.73 -27.86 -10.21
CA THR A 527 -22.85 -26.89 -11.29
C THR A 527 -22.65 -25.50 -10.71
N TYR A 528 -21.79 -24.71 -11.34
CA TYR A 528 -21.49 -23.34 -10.98
C TYR A 528 -22.01 -22.40 -12.06
N GLU A 529 -22.61 -21.29 -11.63
CA GLU A 529 -22.91 -20.12 -12.45
C GLU A 529 -21.81 -19.08 -12.22
N LEU A 530 -21.11 -18.67 -13.27
CA LEU A 530 -20.12 -17.58 -13.25
C LEU A 530 -20.81 -16.32 -13.76
N ASP A 531 -20.97 -15.32 -12.89
CA ASP A 531 -21.66 -14.07 -13.20
C ASP A 531 -20.73 -12.88 -12.88
N LEU A 532 -20.11 -12.34 -13.92
CA LEU A 532 -19.18 -11.21 -13.79
C LEU A 532 -19.91 -9.94 -13.32
N SER A 533 -21.15 -9.72 -13.74
CA SER A 533 -21.94 -8.54 -13.35
C SER A 533 -22.24 -8.49 -11.86
N LYS A 534 -22.37 -9.66 -11.23
CA LYS A 534 -22.55 -9.82 -9.78
C LYS A 534 -21.24 -10.05 -9.03
N HIS A 535 -20.12 -10.12 -9.74
CA HIS A 535 -18.80 -10.44 -9.18
C HIS A 535 -18.81 -11.75 -8.37
N ALA A 536 -19.61 -12.74 -8.79
CA ALA A 536 -19.88 -13.93 -8.01
C ALA A 536 -19.81 -15.22 -8.84
N ILE A 537 -19.36 -16.29 -8.17
CA ILE A 537 -19.50 -17.67 -8.65
C ILE A 537 -20.37 -18.40 -7.65
N THR A 538 -21.52 -18.88 -8.10
CA THR A 538 -22.51 -19.52 -7.22
C THR A 538 -22.77 -20.95 -7.64
N ALA A 539 -22.75 -21.88 -6.68
CA ALA A 539 -23.26 -23.22 -6.91
C ALA A 539 -24.78 -23.16 -7.13
N VAL A 540 -25.25 -23.78 -8.21
CA VAL A 540 -26.65 -23.82 -8.61
C VAL A 540 -27.11 -25.27 -8.74
N SER A 541 -28.43 -25.49 -8.75
CA SER A 541 -28.98 -26.83 -8.95
C SER A 541 -28.48 -27.44 -10.27
N ASN A 542 -28.02 -28.69 -10.22
CA ASN A 542 -27.63 -29.45 -11.42
C ASN A 542 -28.78 -29.56 -12.45
N SER A 543 -30.03 -29.38 -12.02
CA SER A 543 -31.20 -29.36 -12.90
C SER A 543 -31.19 -28.20 -13.91
N VAL A 544 -30.42 -27.14 -13.67
CA VAL A 544 -30.30 -26.00 -14.61
C VAL A 544 -29.72 -26.43 -15.96
N LEU A 545 -28.97 -27.54 -15.98
CA LEU A 545 -28.35 -28.12 -17.19
C LEU A 545 -29.10 -29.34 -17.74
N THR A 546 -30.24 -29.72 -17.16
CA THR A 546 -31.03 -30.87 -17.62
C THR A 546 -32.50 -30.55 -17.87
N ARG A 547 -33.07 -29.52 -17.23
CA ARG A 547 -34.45 -29.07 -17.43
C ARG A 547 -34.48 -27.88 -18.39
N GLU A 548 -34.82 -28.13 -19.65
CA GLU A 548 -35.07 -27.06 -20.60
C GLU A 548 -36.22 -26.16 -20.10
N ARG A 549 -36.05 -24.84 -20.23
CA ARG A 549 -37.13 -23.90 -19.89
C ARG A 549 -38.23 -24.02 -20.94
N GLU A 550 -39.48 -23.95 -20.50
CA GLU A 550 -40.62 -23.97 -21.42
C GLU A 550 -40.52 -22.83 -22.43
N ARG A 551 -40.90 -23.13 -23.67
CA ARG A 551 -40.98 -22.17 -24.76
C ARG A 551 -41.94 -21.05 -24.38
N ASP A 552 -41.53 -19.80 -24.59
CA ASP A 552 -42.37 -18.62 -24.37
C ASP A 552 -42.66 -17.95 -25.72
N ALA A 553 -43.88 -18.10 -26.25
CA ALA A 553 -44.27 -17.63 -27.57
C ALA A 553 -43.30 -18.04 -28.69
N ASN A 554 -42.52 -17.11 -29.25
CA ASN A 554 -41.49 -17.39 -30.26
C ASN A 554 -40.08 -17.51 -29.66
N ARG A 555 -39.91 -17.60 -28.34
CA ARG A 555 -38.61 -17.70 -27.65
C ARG A 555 -38.30 -19.11 -27.19
N VAL A 556 -37.07 -19.54 -27.40
CA VAL A 556 -36.54 -20.83 -26.92
C VAL A 556 -35.24 -20.63 -26.14
N TYR A 557 -35.01 -21.52 -25.16
CA TYR A 557 -33.94 -21.42 -24.16
C TYR A 557 -33.08 -22.70 -24.14
N PRO A 558 -32.31 -22.97 -25.20
CA PRO A 558 -31.53 -24.21 -25.31
C PRO A 558 -30.39 -24.28 -24.29
N ILE A 559 -30.07 -25.49 -23.85
CA ILE A 559 -28.88 -25.78 -23.03
C ILE A 559 -27.75 -26.22 -23.96
N ASN A 560 -26.88 -25.29 -24.32
CA ASN A 560 -25.82 -25.54 -25.29
C ASN A 560 -24.51 -25.89 -24.58
N LYS A 561 -23.90 -27.02 -24.93
CA LYS A 561 -22.53 -27.33 -24.49
C LYS A 561 -21.55 -26.39 -25.19
N PHE A 562 -20.68 -25.75 -24.43
CA PHE A 562 -19.71 -24.79 -24.92
C PHE A 562 -18.32 -25.41 -25.03
N THR A 563 -17.67 -25.20 -26.18
CA THR A 563 -16.30 -25.66 -26.41
C THR A 563 -15.30 -24.62 -25.90
N PRO A 564 -14.41 -24.98 -24.95
CA PRO A 564 -13.42 -24.06 -24.40
C PRO A 564 -12.37 -23.62 -25.44
N VAL A 565 -11.41 -22.78 -25.02
CA VAL A 565 -10.28 -22.37 -25.89
C VAL A 565 -9.47 -23.58 -26.39
N ALA A 566 -8.99 -23.52 -27.63
CA ALA A 566 -8.20 -24.61 -28.21
C ALA A 566 -6.89 -24.78 -27.43
N ASN A 567 -6.45 -26.02 -27.23
CA ASN A 567 -5.25 -26.41 -26.47
C ASN A 567 -5.31 -26.21 -24.94
N ALA A 568 -6.45 -25.83 -24.35
CA ALA A 568 -6.62 -25.89 -22.90
C ALA A 568 -6.67 -27.34 -22.42
N ASP A 569 -5.63 -27.80 -21.74
CA ASP A 569 -5.57 -29.14 -21.17
C ASP A 569 -6.21 -29.18 -19.78
N PHE A 570 -7.53 -29.40 -19.75
CA PHE A 570 -8.27 -29.64 -18.50
C PHE A 570 -8.05 -31.05 -17.93
N ASN A 571 -7.11 -31.85 -18.44
CA ASN A 571 -6.83 -33.19 -17.92
C ASN A 571 -5.58 -33.25 -17.01
N GLN A 572 -4.71 -32.23 -16.99
CA GLN A 572 -3.40 -32.29 -16.30
C GLN A 572 -3.47 -32.55 -14.79
N ASN A 573 -4.55 -32.13 -14.13
CA ASN A 573 -4.66 -32.15 -12.66
C ASN A 573 -5.69 -33.16 -12.12
N THR A 574 -6.30 -34.00 -12.97
CA THR A 574 -7.38 -34.92 -12.54
C THR A 574 -6.89 -36.14 -11.74
N LYS A 575 -5.56 -36.28 -11.55
CA LYS A 575 -4.92 -37.41 -10.86
C LYS A 575 -4.38 -37.07 -9.46
N ALA A 576 -4.85 -36.00 -8.84
CA ALA A 576 -4.41 -35.62 -7.49
C ALA A 576 -4.72 -36.72 -6.45
N GLY A 577 -3.83 -36.90 -5.47
CA GLY A 577 -4.00 -37.88 -4.39
C GLY A 577 -5.17 -37.56 -3.45
N SER A 578 -5.56 -38.53 -2.62
CA SER A 578 -6.55 -38.36 -1.55
C SER A 578 -5.84 -38.26 -0.19
N PRO A 579 -6.07 -37.21 0.62
CA PRO A 579 -6.98 -36.09 0.38
C PRO A 579 -6.44 -35.11 -0.68
N LEU A 580 -7.35 -34.41 -1.38
CA LEU A 580 -6.99 -33.44 -2.39
C LEU A 580 -6.12 -32.31 -1.78
N PRO A 581 -5.02 -31.91 -2.46
CA PRO A 581 -4.17 -30.83 -1.98
C PRO A 581 -4.87 -29.47 -2.05
N THR A 582 -4.27 -28.48 -1.39
CA THR A 582 -4.73 -27.09 -1.46
C THR A 582 -4.17 -26.47 -2.74
N PRO A 583 -5.01 -26.05 -3.69
CA PRO A 583 -4.51 -25.51 -4.95
C PRO A 583 -4.01 -24.08 -4.79
N SER A 584 -2.93 -23.76 -5.51
CA SER A 584 -2.52 -22.38 -5.82
C SER A 584 -3.38 -21.82 -6.96
N THR A 585 -4.65 -21.55 -6.65
CA THR A 585 -5.71 -21.29 -7.64
C THR A 585 -5.45 -20.08 -8.51
N PHE A 586 -5.04 -18.94 -7.92
CA PHE A 586 -4.90 -17.70 -8.68
C PHE A 586 -3.84 -17.78 -9.78
N THR A 587 -2.73 -18.50 -9.56
CA THR A 587 -1.62 -18.65 -10.51
C THR A 587 -1.70 -19.95 -11.32
N SER A 588 -2.73 -20.77 -11.12
CA SER A 588 -2.89 -22.04 -11.83
C SER A 588 -3.15 -21.83 -13.32
N ALA A 589 -2.42 -22.57 -14.16
CA ALA A 589 -2.65 -22.60 -15.60
C ALA A 589 -4.07 -23.09 -15.94
N ARG A 590 -4.66 -23.95 -15.11
CA ARG A 590 -6.04 -24.42 -15.29
C ARG A 590 -7.05 -23.32 -15.02
N THR A 591 -6.83 -22.52 -13.98
CA THR A 591 -7.66 -21.35 -13.69
C THR A 591 -7.51 -20.28 -14.77
N GLN A 592 -6.31 -20.09 -15.34
CA GLN A 592 -6.13 -19.26 -16.54
C GLN A 592 -6.96 -19.80 -17.72
N ALA A 593 -6.95 -21.10 -17.98
CA ALA A 593 -7.73 -21.69 -19.06
C ALA A 593 -9.26 -21.54 -18.85
N ILE A 594 -9.75 -21.58 -17.61
CA ILE A 594 -11.15 -21.27 -17.28
C ILE A 594 -11.45 -19.80 -17.58
N ALA A 595 -10.57 -18.88 -17.16
CA ALA A 595 -10.71 -17.46 -17.42
C ALA A 595 -10.73 -17.15 -18.93
N ASP A 596 -9.82 -17.75 -19.71
CA ASP A 596 -9.77 -17.60 -21.16
C ASP A 596 -11.05 -18.17 -21.82
N THR A 597 -11.58 -19.26 -21.28
CA THR A 597 -12.86 -19.85 -21.72
C THR A 597 -14.04 -18.91 -21.44
N PHE A 598 -14.06 -18.25 -20.28
CA PHE A 598 -15.05 -17.24 -19.95
C PHE A 598 -14.96 -16.03 -20.90
N VAL A 599 -13.76 -15.52 -21.14
CA VAL A 599 -13.51 -14.42 -22.09
C VAL A 599 -13.96 -14.79 -23.50
N LYS A 600 -13.69 -16.03 -23.95
CA LYS A 600 -14.17 -16.57 -25.24
C LYS A 600 -15.70 -16.62 -25.28
N HIS A 601 -16.35 -17.03 -24.19
CA HIS A 601 -17.80 -17.09 -24.09
C HIS A 601 -18.43 -15.71 -24.31
N LEU A 602 -17.86 -14.64 -23.75
CA LEU A 602 -18.37 -13.28 -23.92
C LEU A 602 -18.36 -12.79 -25.38
N GLN A 603 -17.49 -13.33 -26.26
CA GLN A 603 -17.32 -12.93 -27.67
C GLN A 603 -17.24 -11.40 -27.85
N ILE A 604 -16.43 -10.76 -27.02
CA ILE A 604 -16.21 -9.31 -26.98
C ILE A 604 -15.68 -8.74 -28.31
N ASP A 605 -15.11 -9.58 -29.16
CA ASP A 605 -14.59 -9.29 -30.51
C ASP A 605 -15.48 -9.83 -31.64
N SER A 606 -16.73 -10.18 -31.36
CA SER A 606 -17.66 -10.62 -32.42
C SER A 606 -17.82 -9.54 -33.51
N ARG A 607 -18.09 -9.97 -34.74
CA ARG A 607 -18.29 -9.05 -35.87
C ARG A 607 -19.39 -8.03 -35.60
N ASP A 608 -20.45 -8.44 -34.89
CA ASP A 608 -21.57 -7.56 -34.55
C ASP A 608 -21.16 -6.50 -33.51
N VAL A 609 -20.38 -6.88 -32.50
CA VAL A 609 -19.78 -5.94 -31.54
C VAL A 609 -18.84 -4.96 -32.25
N ILE A 610 -17.97 -5.43 -33.14
CA ILE A 610 -17.05 -4.57 -33.90
C ILE A 610 -17.83 -3.67 -34.87
N LYS A 611 -18.91 -4.16 -35.49
CA LYS A 611 -19.78 -3.39 -36.37
C LYS A 611 -20.50 -2.28 -35.61
N GLN A 612 -21.00 -2.56 -34.41
CA GLN A 612 -21.60 -1.57 -33.50
C GLN A 612 -20.55 -0.56 -33.00
N ALA A 613 -19.33 -0.99 -32.69
CA ALA A 613 -18.24 -0.13 -32.21
C ALA A 613 -17.82 0.94 -33.23
N LYS A 614 -17.93 0.63 -34.53
CA LYS A 614 -17.56 1.53 -35.63
C LYS A 614 -18.40 2.80 -35.72
N GLY A 615 -19.49 2.89 -34.94
CA GLY A 615 -20.43 4.01 -34.92
C GLY A 615 -21.26 4.10 -36.20
N ALA A 616 -22.37 4.85 -36.15
CA ALA A 616 -23.22 5.05 -37.33
C ALA A 616 -22.91 6.40 -38.01
N THR A 617 -22.22 6.39 -39.15
CA THR A 617 -22.15 7.56 -40.06
C THR A 617 -23.52 7.85 -40.67
N SER A 618 -23.72 9.00 -41.32
CA SER A 618 -24.95 9.26 -42.10
C SER A 618 -25.26 8.14 -43.13
N PHE A 619 -24.22 7.45 -43.60
CA PHE A 619 -24.30 6.26 -44.48
C PHE A 619 -24.68 4.99 -43.71
N ASP A 620 -24.24 4.85 -42.46
CA ASP A 620 -24.61 3.73 -41.59
C ASP A 620 -26.00 3.93 -40.93
N LYS A 621 -26.52 5.16 -40.79
CA LYS A 621 -27.88 5.46 -40.24
C LYS A 621 -29.04 4.96 -41.11
N GLN A 622 -28.76 4.38 -42.28
CA GLN A 622 -29.68 3.48 -42.97
C GLN A 622 -29.77 2.08 -42.32
N MET A 623 -29.01 1.84 -41.23
CA MET A 623 -28.89 0.60 -40.47
C MET A 623 -28.60 0.91 -38.97
N ASP A 624 -29.63 0.91 -38.12
CA ASP A 624 -29.62 1.21 -36.68
C ASP A 624 -28.58 0.42 -35.84
N ALA A 625 -27.62 1.08 -35.17
CA ALA A 625 -26.64 0.38 -34.31
C ALA A 625 -25.94 1.20 -33.19
N GLU A 626 -26.39 2.41 -32.84
CA GLU A 626 -25.55 3.35 -32.07
C GLU A 626 -25.55 3.17 -30.53
N TRP A 627 -26.44 2.35 -29.93
CA TRP A 627 -26.68 2.35 -28.46
C TRP A 627 -26.45 1.02 -27.71
N ALA A 628 -26.23 -0.10 -28.40
CA ALA A 628 -26.14 -1.41 -27.75
C ALA A 628 -24.77 -1.71 -27.10
N LEU A 629 -23.68 -1.20 -27.68
CA LEU A 629 -22.32 -1.55 -27.25
C LEU A 629 -21.89 -0.85 -25.95
N THR A 630 -22.31 0.40 -25.77
CA THR A 630 -22.04 1.17 -24.55
C THR A 630 -22.67 0.49 -23.34
N ASN A 631 -23.91 0.00 -23.45
CA ASN A 631 -24.58 -0.72 -22.36
C ASN A 631 -23.95 -2.10 -22.10
N PHE A 632 -23.65 -2.87 -23.15
CA PHE A 632 -22.99 -4.19 -23.01
C PHE A 632 -21.66 -4.10 -22.25
N PHE A 633 -20.79 -3.13 -22.59
CA PHE A 633 -19.55 -2.96 -21.83
C PHE A 633 -19.78 -2.31 -20.47
N LEU A 634 -20.70 -1.34 -20.33
CA LEU A 634 -21.02 -0.69 -19.05
C LEU A 634 -21.58 -1.67 -18.00
N ASP A 635 -22.31 -2.69 -18.44
CA ASP A 635 -22.87 -3.72 -17.55
C ASP A 635 -21.81 -4.79 -17.16
N LEU A 636 -20.70 -4.88 -17.90
CA LEU A 636 -19.57 -5.77 -17.63
C LEU A 636 -18.41 -5.08 -16.87
N ILE A 637 -18.50 -3.79 -16.51
CA ILE A 637 -17.41 -3.06 -15.81
C ILE A 637 -17.49 -3.29 -14.29
N PRO A 638 -16.50 -3.96 -13.68
CA PRO A 638 -16.28 -3.85 -12.24
C PRO A 638 -16.01 -2.40 -11.85
N PHE A 639 -16.32 -1.99 -10.62
CA PHE A 639 -16.26 -0.61 -10.12
C PHE A 639 -17.35 0.35 -10.61
N ARG A 640 -18.38 -0.10 -11.34
CA ARG A 640 -19.45 0.79 -11.80
C ARG A 640 -20.11 1.58 -10.67
N SER A 641 -20.36 0.94 -9.53
CA SER A 641 -20.96 1.60 -8.35
C SER A 641 -20.02 2.64 -7.74
N ALA A 642 -18.72 2.32 -7.65
CA ALA A 642 -17.68 3.26 -7.20
C ALA A 642 -17.60 4.49 -8.11
N ILE A 643 -17.55 4.27 -9.43
CA ILE A 643 -17.52 5.34 -10.44
C ILE A 643 -18.78 6.20 -10.36
N ARG A 644 -19.96 5.58 -10.18
CA ARG A 644 -21.23 6.30 -10.04
C ARG A 644 -21.25 7.16 -8.78
N ASN A 645 -20.87 6.60 -7.63
CA ASN A 645 -20.80 7.34 -6.37
C ASN A 645 -19.77 8.48 -6.43
N PHE A 646 -18.63 8.29 -7.10
CA PHE A 646 -17.68 9.39 -7.36
C PHE A 646 -18.24 10.46 -8.30
N GLN A 647 -19.00 10.08 -9.33
CA GLN A 647 -19.67 11.02 -10.25
C GLN A 647 -20.81 11.79 -9.60
N GLU A 648 -21.54 11.17 -8.67
CA GLU A 648 -22.65 11.77 -7.92
C GLU A 648 -22.19 12.59 -6.69
N GLY A 649 -20.88 12.64 -6.42
CA GLY A 649 -20.29 13.41 -5.31
C GLY A 649 -20.27 12.68 -3.96
N ASN A 650 -20.69 11.42 -3.92
CA ASN A 650 -20.67 10.54 -2.75
C ASN A 650 -19.27 9.92 -2.57
N TYR A 651 -18.24 10.73 -2.31
CA TYR A 651 -16.84 10.26 -2.28
C TYR A 651 -16.58 9.17 -1.24
N THR A 652 -17.28 9.19 -0.11
CA THR A 652 -17.16 8.14 0.92
C THR A 652 -17.71 6.82 0.43
N ASP A 653 -18.86 6.82 -0.22
CA ASP A 653 -19.50 5.61 -0.71
C ASP A 653 -18.81 5.11 -1.99
N GLY A 654 -18.23 6.02 -2.78
CA GLY A 654 -17.38 5.70 -3.92
C GLY A 654 -16.08 4.99 -3.51
N ALA A 655 -15.42 5.45 -2.45
CA ALA A 655 -14.23 4.79 -1.90
C ALA A 655 -14.56 3.42 -1.27
N ILE A 656 -15.73 3.28 -0.64
CA ILE A 656 -16.21 2.00 -0.10
C ILE A 656 -16.55 1.03 -1.22
N ASP A 657 -17.27 1.46 -2.24
CA ASP A 657 -17.61 0.61 -3.38
C ASP A 657 -16.35 0.18 -4.14
N LEU A 658 -15.34 1.06 -4.22
CA LEU A 658 -14.04 0.71 -4.81
C LEU A 658 -13.31 -0.36 -3.97
N PHE A 659 -13.40 -0.25 -2.66
CA PHE A 659 -12.87 -1.23 -1.72
C PHE A 659 -13.62 -2.58 -1.79
N MET A 660 -14.93 -2.56 -2.02
CA MET A 660 -15.80 -3.73 -2.03
C MET A 660 -15.91 -4.41 -3.40
N ASP A 661 -15.35 -3.80 -4.45
CA ASP A 661 -15.42 -4.30 -5.82
C ASP A 661 -14.64 -5.61 -6.03
N VAL A 662 -14.81 -6.24 -7.20
CA VAL A 662 -14.21 -7.53 -7.59
C VAL A 662 -12.72 -7.62 -7.30
N PHE A 663 -11.96 -6.53 -7.33
CA PHE A 663 -10.53 -6.57 -7.05
C PHE A 663 -10.13 -6.08 -5.65
N SER A 664 -11.05 -5.40 -4.96
CA SER A 664 -10.92 -4.82 -3.61
C SER A 664 -9.60 -4.07 -3.39
N PHE A 665 -9.54 -2.79 -3.77
CA PHE A 665 -8.38 -1.92 -3.49
C PHE A 665 -8.72 -0.88 -2.44
N VAL A 666 -7.82 -0.67 -1.48
CA VAL A 666 -7.85 0.56 -0.67
C VAL A 666 -7.08 1.63 -1.46
N THR A 667 -7.78 2.60 -2.03
CA THR A 667 -7.16 3.86 -2.47
C THR A 667 -7.55 4.94 -1.46
N ALA A 668 -6.59 5.45 -0.70
CA ALA A 668 -6.78 6.74 -0.04
C ALA A 668 -7.04 7.79 -1.13
N GLY A 669 -8.14 8.52 -1.01
CA GLY A 669 -8.71 9.32 -2.11
C GLY A 669 -7.79 10.44 -2.61
N ALA A 670 -7.76 10.60 -3.94
CA ALA A 670 -7.53 11.88 -4.63
C ALA A 670 -8.01 11.79 -6.10
N GLY A 671 -8.99 12.62 -6.49
CA GLY A 671 -8.99 13.24 -7.83
C GLY A 671 -9.76 12.60 -9.00
N ALA A 672 -11.03 12.22 -8.86
CA ALA A 672 -11.92 12.09 -10.02
C ALA A 672 -12.52 13.46 -10.43
N ALA A 673 -11.69 14.41 -10.84
CA ALA A 673 -12.15 15.67 -11.42
C ALA A 673 -11.14 16.23 -12.44
N ALA A 674 -11.18 15.70 -13.67
CA ALA A 674 -10.65 16.41 -14.83
C ALA A 674 -11.38 15.95 -16.09
N LYS A 675 -12.60 16.46 -16.30
CA LYS A 675 -13.13 16.63 -17.66
C LYS A 675 -13.16 18.11 -17.97
N VAL A 676 -12.56 18.43 -19.12
CA VAL A 676 -12.63 19.68 -19.90
C VAL A 676 -11.59 20.77 -19.57
N ALA A 677 -10.44 20.69 -20.24
CA ALA A 677 -9.74 21.87 -20.80
C ALA A 677 -8.85 21.49 -22.00
N LYS A 678 -9.41 21.68 -23.21
CA LYS A 678 -8.82 22.09 -24.50
C LYS A 678 -7.50 21.45 -25.01
N VAL A 679 -7.68 20.59 -26.02
CA VAL A 679 -7.17 20.72 -27.42
C VAL A 679 -5.72 21.18 -27.66
N SER A 680 -5.00 20.35 -28.44
CA SER A 680 -3.80 20.59 -29.26
C SER A 680 -2.42 20.20 -28.70
N SER A 681 -2.07 18.92 -28.83
CA SER A 681 -0.76 18.48 -29.34
C SER A 681 -0.79 16.97 -29.63
N LYS A 682 -0.42 16.58 -30.85
CA LYS A 682 -0.23 15.19 -31.28
C LYS A 682 0.72 14.43 -30.33
N ALA A 683 0.12 13.62 -29.46
CA ALA A 683 0.57 12.33 -28.90
C ALA A 683 -0.27 12.03 -27.65
N ILE A 684 -1.57 11.76 -27.84
CA ILE A 684 -2.52 11.60 -26.74
C ILE A 684 -2.47 10.16 -26.20
N CYS A 685 -1.93 10.03 -24.99
CA CYS A 685 -2.22 9.08 -23.90
C CYS A 685 -2.54 7.60 -24.21
N MET A 686 -1.53 6.73 -24.09
CA MET A 686 -1.69 5.35 -23.54
C MET A 686 -0.55 4.95 -22.59
N THR A 687 0.03 5.88 -21.82
CA THR A 687 1.03 5.51 -20.80
C THR A 687 1.02 6.39 -19.54
N LYS A 688 -0.03 7.20 -19.32
CA LYS A 688 -0.12 8.09 -18.14
C LYS A 688 -1.27 7.80 -17.16
N LYS A 689 -2.04 6.72 -17.33
CA LYS A 689 -3.15 6.37 -16.41
C LYS A 689 -2.92 5.14 -15.51
N ALA A 690 -1.72 4.55 -15.48
CA ALA A 690 -1.40 3.45 -14.56
C ALA A 690 -0.31 3.81 -13.52
N LEU A 691 0.29 5.01 -13.57
CA LEU A 691 1.43 5.37 -12.71
C LEU A 691 1.08 6.20 -11.45
N GLN A 692 -0.20 6.36 -11.13
CA GLN A 692 -0.67 6.96 -9.86
C GLN A 692 -1.44 5.97 -8.98
N CYS A 693 -0.99 4.71 -8.93
CA CYS A 693 -1.40 3.76 -7.89
C CYS A 693 -0.23 3.43 -6.97
N SER A 694 0.58 4.44 -6.62
CA SER A 694 1.56 4.29 -5.55
C SER A 694 0.79 4.20 -4.23
N LYS A 695 0.98 3.07 -3.53
CA LYS A 695 0.37 2.67 -2.25
C LYS A 695 -0.97 1.94 -2.43
N ILE A 696 -0.87 0.62 -2.65
CA ILE A 696 -1.94 -0.27 -2.20
C ILE A 696 -1.92 -0.17 -0.69
N VAL A 697 -2.89 0.54 -0.12
CA VAL A 697 -3.03 0.69 1.31
C VAL A 697 -3.45 -0.69 1.86
N GLY A 698 -2.48 -1.37 2.48
CA GLY A 698 -2.51 -2.80 2.79
C GLY A 698 -1.21 -3.53 2.41
N THR A 699 -0.46 -3.00 1.44
CA THR A 699 0.90 -3.47 1.08
C THR A 699 2.02 -2.51 1.45
N THR A 700 1.72 -1.23 1.70
CA THR A 700 2.70 -0.23 2.17
C THR A 700 3.36 -0.61 3.48
N VAL A 701 2.72 -1.48 4.27
CA VAL A 701 3.32 -1.96 5.50
C VAL A 701 4.03 -3.31 5.31
N ILE A 702 3.82 -4.02 4.18
CA ILE A 702 4.39 -5.37 3.95
C ILE A 702 5.79 -5.29 3.31
N SER A 703 6.21 -4.12 2.83
CA SER A 703 7.57 -3.90 2.33
C SER A 703 8.56 -3.74 3.48
N GLU A 704 9.60 -4.59 3.48
CA GLU A 704 10.81 -4.60 4.32
C GLU A 704 10.79 -5.47 5.58
N PHE A 705 11.10 -6.76 5.39
CA PHE A 705 11.71 -7.59 6.43
C PHE A 705 13.18 -7.86 6.05
N ASN A 706 14.12 -7.52 6.94
CA ASN A 706 15.51 -7.94 6.83
C ASN A 706 15.82 -8.97 7.94
N PRO A 707 15.82 -10.28 7.64
CA PRO A 707 15.86 -11.35 8.65
C PRO A 707 17.25 -11.83 9.11
N LEU A 708 18.34 -11.10 8.86
CA LEU A 708 19.65 -11.49 9.39
C LEU A 708 19.89 -10.99 10.81
N ASN A 709 19.20 -11.59 11.78
CA ASN A 709 19.71 -11.84 13.13
C ASN A 709 18.77 -12.80 13.87
N GLY A 710 19.20 -14.05 14.03
CA GLY A 710 18.45 -15.04 14.79
C GLY A 710 18.26 -14.61 16.24
N ALA A 711 17.01 -14.48 16.67
CA ALA A 711 16.60 -14.45 18.07
C ALA A 711 15.08 -14.68 18.16
N GLY A 712 14.67 -15.95 18.16
CA GLY A 712 13.30 -16.36 18.49
C GLY A 712 12.92 -16.18 19.96
N ASP A 713 13.69 -15.42 20.74
CA ASP A 713 13.56 -15.37 22.21
C ASP A 713 13.46 -13.95 22.80
N LEU A 714 13.26 -12.91 21.98
CA LEU A 714 13.22 -11.52 22.43
C LEU A 714 11.82 -10.89 22.30
N LEU A 715 10.79 -11.62 22.72
CA LEU A 715 9.39 -11.19 22.55
C LEU A 715 8.89 -10.20 23.63
N LEU A 716 9.68 -9.90 24.67
CA LEU A 716 9.21 -9.18 25.86
C LEU A 716 9.89 -7.81 26.14
N GLY A 717 10.85 -7.36 25.30
CA GLY A 717 11.66 -6.15 25.58
C GLY A 717 11.19 -4.82 24.95
N GLY A 718 10.08 -4.79 24.19
CA GLY A 718 9.67 -3.64 23.37
C GLY A 718 8.96 -2.47 24.09
N THR A 719 8.71 -2.59 25.39
CA THR A 719 7.84 -1.66 26.16
C THR A 719 8.44 -0.27 26.40
N ARG A 720 9.77 -0.08 26.24
CA ARG A 720 10.46 1.17 26.61
C ARG A 720 10.40 2.32 25.60
N LEU A 721 10.11 2.06 24.32
CA LEU A 721 10.15 3.09 23.27
C LEU A 721 8.76 3.57 22.83
N ALA A 722 7.77 2.68 22.72
CA ALA A 722 6.39 3.04 22.41
C ALA A 722 5.76 3.91 23.52
N SER A 723 6.03 3.59 24.79
CA SER A 723 5.57 4.38 25.92
C SER A 723 6.16 5.80 25.94
N LYS A 724 7.45 5.98 25.63
CA LYS A 724 8.08 7.31 25.66
C LYS A 724 7.58 8.25 24.57
N GLY A 725 7.24 7.75 23.38
CA GLY A 725 6.66 8.55 22.29
C GLY A 725 5.20 8.92 22.54
N MET A 726 4.38 7.94 22.95
CA MET A 726 2.95 8.14 23.20
C MET A 726 2.69 8.98 24.45
N THR A 727 3.49 8.80 25.51
CA THR A 727 3.43 9.62 26.71
C THR A 727 3.94 11.05 26.43
N LYS A 728 4.95 11.26 25.58
CA LYS A 728 5.38 12.62 25.19
C LYS A 728 4.35 13.33 24.29
N ALA A 729 3.73 12.64 23.33
CA ALA A 729 2.67 13.23 22.50
C ALA A 729 1.39 13.52 23.31
N ARG A 730 1.02 12.64 24.26
CA ARG A 730 -0.13 12.84 25.16
C ARG A 730 0.14 13.87 26.28
N ILE A 731 1.39 14.00 26.75
CA ILE A 731 1.81 15.09 27.66
C ILE A 731 1.94 16.42 26.90
N ALA A 732 2.40 16.40 25.64
CA ALA A 732 2.39 17.58 24.76
C ALA A 732 0.96 18.03 24.40
N ALA A 733 -0.02 17.12 24.44
CA ALA A 733 -1.44 17.41 24.35
C ALA A 733 -2.08 17.89 25.68
N GLY A 734 -1.30 18.09 26.75
CA GLY A 734 -1.74 18.70 28.01
C GLY A 734 -2.20 17.76 29.12
N LEU A 735 -1.94 16.45 29.06
CA LEU A 735 -2.36 15.52 30.12
C LEU A 735 -1.42 15.53 31.34
N THR A 736 -2.00 15.67 32.54
CA THR A 736 -1.38 15.73 33.89
C THR A 736 -0.53 14.50 34.27
N PRO A 737 0.37 14.59 35.28
CA PRO A 737 1.08 13.43 35.85
C PRO A 737 0.13 12.31 36.33
N PRO A 738 0.57 11.04 36.41
CA PRO A 738 -0.30 9.94 36.86
C PRO A 738 -0.74 10.10 38.33
N PRO A 739 -1.99 9.74 38.68
CA PRO A 739 -2.55 9.96 40.01
C PRO A 739 -1.96 9.06 41.12
N TYR A 740 -1.04 8.16 40.78
CA TYR A 740 -0.47 7.16 41.67
C TYR A 740 0.98 7.45 42.12
N GLY A 741 1.54 8.63 41.78
CA GLY A 741 2.89 9.04 42.16
C GLY A 741 3.96 8.81 41.09
N ASP A 742 5.23 8.91 41.48
CA ASP A 742 6.37 8.86 40.54
C ASP A 742 6.57 7.47 39.94
N VAL A 743 6.63 7.42 38.62
CA VAL A 743 6.91 6.19 37.87
C VAL A 743 8.43 5.97 37.81
N THR A 744 8.88 4.85 38.37
CA THR A 744 10.30 4.44 38.35
C THR A 744 10.52 3.31 37.33
N TRP A 745 11.58 3.42 36.55
CA TRP A 745 11.98 2.41 35.57
C TRP A 745 13.08 1.52 36.13
N GLY A 746 13.01 0.24 35.84
CA GLY A 746 13.96 -0.73 36.38
C GLY A 746 13.91 -2.06 35.67
N ALA A 747 14.69 -2.99 36.20
CA ALA A 747 14.74 -4.36 35.75
C ALA A 747 14.03 -5.27 36.76
N LEU A 748 13.16 -6.14 36.26
CA LEU A 748 12.44 -7.15 37.01
C LEU A 748 12.88 -8.53 36.54
N LYS A 749 13.30 -9.39 37.46
CA LYS A 749 13.60 -10.79 37.13
C LYS A 749 12.32 -11.62 37.13
N VAL A 750 11.98 -12.23 36.01
CA VAL A 750 10.83 -13.14 35.85
C VAL A 750 11.34 -14.47 35.29
N GLY A 751 11.39 -15.50 36.13
CA GLY A 751 12.08 -16.76 35.82
C GLY A 751 13.59 -16.56 35.61
N GLU A 752 14.14 -17.10 34.53
CA GLU A 752 15.54 -16.88 34.12
C GLU A 752 15.76 -15.56 33.35
N GLN A 753 14.67 -14.89 32.94
CA GLN A 753 14.73 -13.69 32.11
C GLN A 753 14.69 -12.42 32.95
N THR A 754 15.38 -11.37 32.48
CA THR A 754 15.32 -10.02 33.05
C THR A 754 14.50 -9.13 32.13
N LEU A 755 13.39 -8.60 32.63
CA LEU A 755 12.44 -7.75 31.92
C LEU A 755 12.58 -6.31 32.38
N GLU A 756 12.73 -5.38 31.44
CA GLU A 756 12.69 -3.95 31.75
C GLU A 756 11.24 -3.47 31.83
N THR A 757 10.84 -2.87 32.94
CA THR A 757 9.45 -2.42 33.16
C THR A 757 9.37 -1.13 33.99
N SER A 758 8.22 -0.47 33.92
CA SER A 758 7.87 0.65 34.79
C SER A 758 7.16 0.16 36.04
N SER A 759 7.38 0.85 37.15
CA SER A 759 6.74 0.57 38.44
C SER A 759 6.32 1.86 39.14
N VAL A 760 5.35 1.74 40.02
CA VAL A 760 4.88 2.83 40.89
C VAL A 760 4.73 2.32 42.32
N ILE A 761 4.88 3.20 43.30
CA ILE A 761 4.63 2.86 44.70
C ILE A 761 3.21 3.28 45.05
N HIS A 762 2.39 2.33 45.46
CA HIS A 762 1.02 2.56 45.92
C HIS A 762 0.83 1.85 47.27
N ASN A 763 0.26 2.55 48.26
CA ASN A 763 0.06 2.02 49.63
C ASN A 763 1.31 1.35 50.25
N GLY A 764 2.49 1.94 50.02
CA GLY A 764 3.77 1.45 50.58
C GLY A 764 4.36 0.21 49.88
N GLN A 765 3.72 -0.31 48.84
CA GLN A 765 4.19 -1.45 48.05
C GLN A 765 4.47 -1.03 46.60
N ARG A 766 5.40 -1.72 45.94
CA ARG A 766 5.80 -1.43 44.56
C ARG A 766 5.06 -2.34 43.60
N TYR A 767 4.36 -1.77 42.63
CA TYR A 767 3.58 -2.49 41.63
C TYR A 767 4.09 -2.19 40.22
N ALA A 768 3.86 -3.11 39.28
CA ALA A 768 4.09 -2.80 37.86
C ALA A 768 3.14 -1.69 37.40
N TYR A 769 3.58 -0.87 36.46
CA TYR A 769 2.82 0.27 35.95
C TYR A 769 2.68 0.17 34.44
N ASP A 770 1.44 0.22 33.93
CA ASP A 770 1.17 0.21 32.50
C ASP A 770 1.16 1.66 31.97
N PRO A 771 2.11 2.02 31.08
CA PRO A 771 2.20 3.38 30.55
C PRO A 771 1.11 3.70 29.50
N VAL A 772 0.42 2.69 28.96
CA VAL A 772 -0.67 2.88 27.97
C VAL A 772 -1.96 3.22 28.70
N THR A 773 -2.35 2.40 29.68
CA THR A 773 -3.58 2.62 30.48
C THR A 773 -3.37 3.56 31.68
N ARG A 774 -2.11 3.88 32.00
CA ARG A 774 -1.67 4.77 33.10
C ARG A 774 -1.98 4.26 34.51
N ARG A 775 -2.05 2.95 34.71
CA ARG A 775 -2.49 2.32 35.96
C ARG A 775 -1.45 1.36 36.55
N PRO A 776 -1.34 1.25 37.89
CA PRO A 776 -0.64 0.11 38.49
C PRO A 776 -1.43 -1.18 38.25
N TYR A 777 -0.73 -2.31 38.17
CA TYR A 777 -1.36 -3.62 37.98
C TYR A 777 -0.57 -4.75 38.65
N GLY A 778 -1.24 -5.88 38.83
CA GLY A 778 -0.65 -7.11 39.34
C GLY A 778 -0.29 -7.09 40.84
N PRO A 779 0.38 -8.15 41.31
CA PRO A 779 0.85 -8.23 42.69
C PRO A 779 2.11 -7.40 42.93
N PRO A 780 2.50 -7.16 44.19
CA PRO A 780 3.73 -6.45 44.53
C PRO A 780 4.97 -7.10 43.91
N LEU A 781 5.82 -6.27 43.31
CA LEU A 781 7.06 -6.68 42.69
C LEU A 781 8.08 -7.08 43.76
N LYS A 782 8.49 -8.35 43.77
CA LYS A 782 9.45 -8.88 44.76
C LYS A 782 10.93 -8.64 44.42
N SER A 783 11.26 -8.43 43.14
CA SER A 783 12.65 -8.42 42.64
C SER A 783 12.91 -7.29 41.62
N PHE A 784 12.39 -6.09 41.89
CA PHE A 784 12.58 -4.93 41.02
C PHE A 784 13.79 -4.10 41.45
N ASN A 785 14.79 -3.98 40.59
CA ASN A 785 15.93 -3.10 40.79
C ASN A 785 15.73 -1.80 40.01
N ALA A 786 15.60 -0.68 40.73
CA ALA A 786 15.52 0.64 40.11
C ALA A 786 16.88 1.01 39.50
N LEU A 787 16.86 1.57 38.28
CA LEU A 787 18.07 2.17 37.70
C LEU A 787 18.26 3.56 38.33
N GLU A 788 19.33 3.75 39.10
CA GLU A 788 19.71 5.06 39.63
C GLU A 788 20.18 5.97 38.49
N THR A 789 19.26 6.72 37.89
CA THR A 789 19.61 7.94 37.17
C THR A 789 19.65 9.07 38.19
N LEU A 790 20.85 9.39 38.70
CA LEU A 790 21.32 10.73 39.15
C LEU A 790 22.55 10.59 40.08
N SER A 791 23.76 10.42 39.50
CA SER A 791 25.09 10.95 39.96
C SER A 791 26.25 10.02 39.54
N PRO A 792 27.32 10.51 38.89
CA PRO A 792 28.52 9.71 38.62
C PRO A 792 29.47 9.73 39.84
N ALA A 793 29.77 8.57 40.41
CA ALA A 793 30.85 8.44 41.39
C ALA A 793 32.22 8.39 40.68
N SER A 794 33.16 9.24 41.09
CA SER A 794 34.53 9.29 40.56
C SER A 794 35.30 7.97 40.81
N PRO A 795 36.08 7.48 39.83
CA PRO A 795 36.87 6.28 40.02
C PRO A 795 38.16 6.59 40.79
N LYS A 796 38.40 5.86 41.88
CA LYS A 796 39.73 5.80 42.53
C LYS A 796 40.62 4.85 41.74
N THR A 797 41.80 5.36 41.40
CA THR A 797 42.93 4.65 40.83
C THR A 797 43.53 3.68 41.85
N HIS A 798 43.80 2.44 41.45
CA HIS A 798 44.98 1.68 41.85
C HIS A 798 45.22 0.53 40.86
N SER A 799 46.32 0.61 40.13
CA SER A 799 46.96 -0.54 39.48
C SER A 799 47.89 -1.22 40.49
N PRO A 800 48.18 -2.52 40.29
CA PRO A 800 49.55 -2.85 39.93
C PRO A 800 49.71 -3.88 38.79
N ARG A 801 50.84 -3.71 38.10
CA ARG A 801 51.61 -4.60 37.20
C ARG A 801 51.68 -6.06 37.71
N GLN A 802 51.95 -7.13 36.97
CA GLN A 802 52.61 -7.45 35.68
C GLN A 802 52.28 -8.95 35.41
N SER A 803 52.16 -9.48 34.19
CA SER A 803 53.23 -10.22 33.50
C SER A 803 52.64 -11.05 32.35
N SER A 804 53.44 -11.19 31.29
CA SER A 804 53.19 -11.84 30.01
C SER A 804 53.24 -13.38 30.05
N SER A 805 52.26 -14.06 29.43
CA SER A 805 52.49 -14.90 28.24
C SER A 805 51.26 -15.75 27.86
N ARG A 806 50.99 -15.78 26.55
CA ARG A 806 50.28 -16.82 25.77
C ARG A 806 49.02 -17.42 26.37
N HIS A 807 47.84 -16.86 26.12
CA HIS A 807 46.58 -17.61 26.17
C HIS A 807 45.69 -17.26 24.97
N ARG A 808 45.08 -18.30 24.39
CA ARG A 808 44.03 -18.25 23.37
C ARG A 808 42.97 -17.22 23.74
N TYR A 809 42.52 -16.41 22.77
CA TYR A 809 41.45 -15.45 22.99
C TYR A 809 40.14 -16.17 23.32
N ASN A 810 39.64 -15.93 24.54
CA ASN A 810 38.33 -16.29 25.03
C ASN A 810 37.35 -15.15 24.65
N PRO A 811 36.23 -15.39 23.94
CA PRO A 811 35.34 -14.34 23.43
C PRO A 811 34.45 -13.66 24.49
N LEU A 812 34.71 -13.84 25.79
CA LEU A 812 33.87 -13.35 26.88
C LEU A 812 34.65 -12.42 27.84
N ASN A 813 35.04 -11.25 27.36
CA ASN A 813 35.46 -10.16 28.24
C ASN A 813 34.98 -8.81 27.67
N THR A 814 33.79 -8.37 28.12
CA THR A 814 33.14 -7.12 27.67
C THR A 814 33.09 -6.03 28.75
N ASP A 815 33.75 -6.23 29.89
CA ASP A 815 33.54 -5.39 31.09
C ASP A 815 34.22 -4.01 31.07
N ALA A 816 34.77 -3.56 29.94
CA ALA A 816 35.43 -2.25 29.87
C ALA A 816 35.32 -1.52 28.53
N ARG A 817 34.23 -1.70 27.77
CA ARG A 817 33.95 -0.78 26.65
C ARG A 817 33.00 0.33 27.10
N PRO A 818 33.41 1.60 27.07
CA PRO A 818 32.50 2.70 27.36
C PRO A 818 31.28 2.59 26.44
N VAL A 819 30.08 2.73 27.03
CA VAL A 819 28.82 2.74 26.29
C VAL A 819 28.88 3.92 25.32
N ARG A 820 29.13 3.63 24.05
CA ARG A 820 29.08 4.66 23.00
C ARG A 820 27.62 5.09 22.87
N ILE A 821 27.33 6.29 23.38
CA ILE A 821 26.05 6.97 23.17
C ILE A 821 25.85 7.08 21.67
N ARG A 822 24.78 6.46 21.18
CA ARG A 822 24.44 6.50 19.76
C ARG A 822 24.05 7.91 19.38
N LYS A 823 24.49 8.36 18.22
CA LYS A 823 24.02 9.64 17.68
C LYS A 823 22.58 9.47 17.17
N PRO A 824 21.65 10.35 17.58
CA PRO A 824 20.29 10.36 17.06
C PRO A 824 20.28 10.93 15.63
N LEU A 825 19.22 10.60 14.87
CA LEU A 825 18.98 11.25 13.59
C LEU A 825 18.89 12.77 13.78
N PRO A 826 19.42 13.57 12.83
CA PRO A 826 19.31 15.01 12.89
C PRO A 826 17.84 15.45 12.80
N GLU A 827 17.50 16.54 13.48
CA GLU A 827 16.16 17.12 13.41
C GLU A 827 15.88 17.79 12.05
N GLY A 828 16.91 18.36 11.41
CA GLY A 828 16.84 18.96 10.05
C GLY A 828 17.01 17.94 8.91
N ASP A 829 17.22 18.42 7.68
CA ASP A 829 17.47 17.55 6.51
C ASP A 829 18.65 16.61 6.77
N TYR A 830 18.48 15.33 6.45
CA TYR A 830 19.45 14.31 6.80
C TYR A 830 20.81 14.53 6.13
N VAL A 831 20.81 14.81 4.82
CA VAL A 831 22.04 14.92 4.02
C VAL A 831 22.74 16.23 4.34
N GLU A 832 22.00 17.33 4.44
CA GLU A 832 22.52 18.65 4.81
C GLU A 832 23.16 18.63 6.20
N SER A 833 22.45 18.08 7.20
CA SER A 833 22.90 18.05 8.60
C SER A 833 24.18 17.26 8.79
N LEU A 834 24.37 16.20 8.00
CA LEU A 834 25.58 15.38 8.02
C LEU A 834 26.62 15.84 7.01
N LYS A 835 26.31 16.82 6.17
CA LYS A 835 27.16 17.26 5.05
C LYS A 835 27.60 16.09 4.16
N GLY A 836 26.70 15.13 3.93
CA GLY A 836 26.98 13.90 3.18
C GLY A 836 27.91 12.89 3.88
N LYS A 837 28.13 12.99 5.19
CA LYS A 837 28.93 12.00 5.93
C LYS A 837 28.10 10.77 6.32
N LEU A 838 28.72 9.60 6.22
CA LEU A 838 28.16 8.36 6.74
C LEU A 838 28.26 8.37 8.28
N GLU A 839 27.11 8.32 8.96
CA GLU A 839 27.05 8.05 10.40
C GLU A 839 26.63 6.59 10.64
N PRO A 840 27.56 5.70 11.07
CA PRO A 840 27.27 4.28 11.26
C PRO A 840 26.15 4.02 12.25
N ASP A 841 25.97 4.88 13.26
CA ASP A 841 24.89 4.73 14.24
C ASP A 841 23.49 4.89 13.62
N HIS A 842 23.37 5.54 12.44
CA HIS A 842 22.12 5.70 11.69
C HIS A 842 21.82 4.51 10.77
N PHE A 843 22.79 3.64 10.48
CA PHE A 843 22.61 2.48 9.60
C PHE A 843 22.75 1.14 10.33
N LYS A 844 22.56 1.15 11.66
CA LYS A 844 22.41 -0.07 12.46
C LYS A 844 21.04 -0.71 12.18
N PRO A 845 20.86 -2.01 12.45
CA PRO A 845 19.61 -2.71 12.13
C PRO A 845 18.34 -2.03 12.63
N ASP A 846 18.40 -1.36 13.78
CA ASP A 846 17.27 -0.68 14.43
C ASP A 846 17.08 0.80 14.02
N THR A 847 18.08 1.43 13.39
CA THR A 847 18.02 2.85 12.97
C THR A 847 17.98 3.02 11.46
N LYS A 848 18.48 2.04 10.71
CA LYS A 848 18.62 2.09 9.25
C LYS A 848 17.31 2.37 8.52
N ALA A 849 16.22 1.73 8.93
CA ALA A 849 14.91 1.93 8.30
C ALA A 849 14.43 3.37 8.49
N ALA A 850 14.56 3.93 9.69
CA ALA A 850 14.21 5.32 9.96
C ALA A 850 15.06 6.30 9.15
N THR A 851 16.34 6.00 8.98
CA THR A 851 17.25 6.80 8.15
C THR A 851 16.89 6.76 6.67
N LEU A 852 16.58 5.57 6.14
CA LEU A 852 16.14 5.42 4.75
C LEU A 852 14.80 6.10 4.50
N ASN A 853 13.85 5.99 5.43
CA ASN A 853 12.56 6.66 5.33
C ASN A 853 12.73 8.18 5.34
N LYS A 854 13.50 8.73 6.29
CA LYS A 854 13.79 10.17 6.35
C LYS A 854 14.43 10.67 5.05
N PHE A 855 15.46 9.99 4.56
CA PHE A 855 16.10 10.32 3.28
C PHE A 855 15.11 10.28 2.09
N ASN A 856 14.27 9.25 2.00
CA ASN A 856 13.30 9.12 0.91
C ASN A 856 12.17 10.15 0.99
N GLU A 857 11.69 10.48 2.20
CA GLU A 857 10.69 11.52 2.42
C GLU A 857 11.21 12.90 2.03
N GLU A 858 12.42 13.25 2.47
CA GLU A 858 13.08 14.52 2.16
C GLU A 858 13.39 14.63 0.66
N MET A 859 13.91 13.56 0.04
CA MET A 859 14.14 13.49 -1.40
C MET A 859 12.84 13.73 -2.19
N ASN A 860 11.76 13.03 -1.84
CA ASN A 860 10.49 13.18 -2.54
C ASN A 860 9.91 14.58 -2.34
N ALA A 861 9.96 15.11 -1.12
CA ALA A 861 9.52 16.47 -0.81
C ALA A 861 10.31 17.51 -1.61
N SER A 862 11.62 17.33 -1.77
CA SER A 862 12.48 18.19 -2.59
C SER A 862 12.05 18.19 -4.06
N TYR A 863 11.83 17.01 -4.65
CA TYR A 863 11.34 16.92 -6.03
C TYR A 863 9.93 17.48 -6.21
N ASP A 864 9.03 17.28 -5.25
CA ASP A 864 7.67 17.83 -5.27
C ASP A 864 7.70 19.36 -5.16
N ALA A 865 8.59 19.91 -4.33
CA ALA A 865 8.80 21.35 -4.21
C ALA A 865 9.36 21.94 -5.52
N LEU A 866 10.30 21.27 -6.18
CA LEU A 866 10.82 21.69 -7.49
C LEU A 866 9.74 21.67 -8.58
N ALA A 867 8.79 20.74 -8.53
CA ALA A 867 7.67 20.71 -9.46
C ALA A 867 6.73 21.92 -9.30
N GLN A 868 6.68 22.52 -8.10
CA GLN A 868 5.86 23.68 -7.78
C GLN A 868 6.59 25.01 -7.98
N THR A 869 7.85 25.07 -7.55
CA THR A 869 8.66 26.31 -7.49
C THR A 869 9.56 26.48 -8.72
N GLY A 870 9.79 25.42 -9.48
CA GLY A 870 10.71 25.40 -10.62
C GLY A 870 12.15 25.08 -10.21
N LEU A 871 13.01 24.87 -11.21
CA LEU A 871 14.44 24.65 -11.01
C LEU A 871 15.18 25.95 -10.65
N PRO A 872 16.31 25.87 -9.92
CA PRO A 872 17.19 27.01 -9.69
C PRO A 872 17.57 27.72 -10.99
N PRO A 873 17.77 29.06 -10.97
CA PRO A 873 18.20 29.81 -12.13
C PRO A 873 19.50 29.25 -12.71
N ARG A 874 19.52 29.07 -14.04
CA ARG A 874 20.66 28.52 -14.77
C ARG A 874 21.69 29.62 -15.07
N PRO A 875 23.00 29.32 -15.02
CA PRO A 875 24.03 30.28 -15.36
C PRO A 875 24.00 30.60 -16.86
N VAL A 876 24.42 31.81 -17.23
CA VAL A 876 24.52 32.21 -18.63
C VAL A 876 25.64 31.41 -19.29
N ILE A 877 25.31 30.63 -20.32
CA ILE A 877 26.30 29.82 -21.04
C ILE A 877 27.27 30.77 -21.78
N PRO A 878 28.60 30.67 -21.56
CA PRO A 878 29.57 31.52 -22.23
C PRO A 878 29.57 31.30 -23.75
N SER A 879 29.85 32.36 -24.50
CA SER A 879 29.96 32.28 -25.96
C SER A 879 31.27 31.60 -26.35
N VAL A 880 31.16 30.49 -27.09
CA VAL A 880 32.29 29.72 -27.63
C VAL A 880 32.08 29.56 -29.14
N PRO A 881 32.37 30.60 -29.94
CA PRO A 881 32.07 30.62 -31.36
C PRO A 881 33.01 29.73 -32.19
N GLU A 882 34.23 29.51 -31.71
CA GLU A 882 35.21 28.58 -32.27
C GLU A 882 35.71 27.63 -31.18
N PRO A 883 36.19 26.41 -31.52
CA PRO A 883 36.80 25.54 -30.54
C PRO A 883 37.98 26.21 -29.85
N ILE A 884 37.93 26.28 -28.52
CA ILE A 884 38.99 26.82 -27.66
C ILE A 884 39.69 25.67 -26.93
N SER A 885 40.74 25.94 -26.16
CA SER A 885 41.36 24.92 -25.31
C SER A 885 40.47 24.56 -24.10
N ALA A 886 40.65 23.37 -23.53
CA ALA A 886 39.95 22.98 -22.31
C ALA A 886 40.18 23.95 -21.11
N PRO A 887 41.40 24.45 -20.84
CA PRO A 887 41.61 25.49 -19.83
C PRO A 887 40.75 26.74 -20.08
N GLU A 888 40.77 27.29 -21.29
CA GLU A 888 40.01 28.51 -21.64
C GLU A 888 38.49 28.31 -21.48
N LEU A 889 37.98 27.11 -21.80
CA LEU A 889 36.57 26.77 -21.59
C LEU A 889 36.21 26.73 -20.10
N LEU A 890 37.06 26.11 -19.27
CA LEU A 890 36.86 26.05 -17.83
C LEU A 890 36.90 27.45 -17.21
N GLU A 891 37.86 28.30 -17.61
CA GLU A 891 37.91 29.70 -17.19
C GLU A 891 36.65 30.48 -17.59
N ALA A 892 36.17 30.30 -18.83
CA ALA A 892 34.96 30.95 -19.30
C ALA A 892 33.71 30.50 -18.50
N ALA A 893 33.61 29.20 -18.20
CA ALA A 893 32.54 28.65 -17.39
C ALA A 893 32.57 29.21 -15.96
N PHE A 894 33.75 29.24 -15.30
CA PHE A 894 33.91 29.74 -13.93
C PHE A 894 33.72 31.26 -13.77
N LYS A 895 33.65 32.03 -14.86
CA LYS A 895 33.21 33.44 -14.83
C LYS A 895 31.70 33.59 -14.62
N THR A 896 30.93 32.55 -14.94
CA THR A 896 29.46 32.57 -14.95
C THR A 896 28.81 31.59 -14.00
N SER A 897 29.58 30.62 -13.47
CA SER A 897 29.10 29.58 -12.57
C SER A 897 30.13 29.28 -11.49
N ASN A 898 29.68 29.12 -10.24
CA ASN A 898 30.56 28.66 -9.16
C ASN A 898 30.74 27.13 -9.17
N GLY A 899 29.78 26.39 -9.72
CA GLY A 899 29.85 24.94 -9.89
C GLY A 899 29.98 24.51 -11.35
N ILE A 900 30.80 23.51 -11.62
CA ILE A 900 30.87 22.82 -12.91
C ILE A 900 30.65 21.32 -12.72
N VAL A 901 29.71 20.75 -13.45
CA VAL A 901 29.45 19.30 -13.46
C VAL A 901 30.00 18.71 -14.75
N LEU A 902 31.07 17.93 -14.64
CA LEU A 902 31.66 17.19 -15.75
C LEU A 902 30.93 15.86 -15.93
N GLY A 903 30.24 15.70 -17.05
CA GLY A 903 29.57 14.46 -17.44
C GLY A 903 30.49 13.59 -18.29
N GLU A 904 30.86 12.43 -17.79
CA GLU A 904 31.76 11.51 -18.49
C GLU A 904 31.06 10.28 -19.06
N SER A 905 31.73 9.62 -20.01
CA SER A 905 31.50 8.21 -20.28
C SER A 905 32.47 7.39 -19.44
N HIS A 906 31.98 6.53 -18.55
CA HIS A 906 32.83 5.66 -17.73
C HIS A 906 33.73 4.72 -18.56
N LYS A 907 33.49 4.59 -19.87
CA LYS A 907 34.31 3.77 -20.78
C LYS A 907 35.54 4.50 -21.32
N GLN A 908 35.76 5.76 -20.96
CA GLN A 908 36.78 6.62 -21.56
C GLN A 908 37.69 7.24 -20.48
N MET A 909 38.95 7.47 -20.84
CA MET A 909 39.93 8.18 -20.00
C MET A 909 39.81 9.71 -20.10
N ALA A 910 38.96 10.22 -20.99
CA ALA A 910 38.87 11.64 -21.36
C ALA A 910 38.80 12.58 -20.16
N SER A 911 37.87 12.33 -19.25
CA SER A 911 37.62 13.15 -18.05
C SER A 911 38.79 13.18 -17.06
N PHE A 912 39.48 12.04 -16.88
CA PHE A 912 40.64 11.96 -15.99
C PHE A 912 41.82 12.72 -16.55
N LYS A 913 42.07 12.61 -17.86
CA LYS A 913 43.09 13.42 -18.55
C LYS A 913 42.76 14.91 -18.45
N VAL A 914 41.50 15.29 -18.69
CA VAL A 914 41.06 16.70 -18.58
C VAL A 914 41.23 17.22 -17.16
N LEU A 915 40.75 16.50 -16.13
CA LEU A 915 40.93 16.94 -14.74
C LEU A 915 42.41 17.06 -14.36
N PHE A 916 43.22 16.05 -14.71
CA PHE A 916 44.62 16.01 -14.34
C PHE A 916 45.45 17.10 -15.02
N ASP A 917 45.24 17.32 -16.31
CA ASP A 917 46.00 18.32 -17.07
C ASP A 917 45.59 19.75 -16.68
N ASN A 918 44.39 19.95 -16.12
CA ASN A 918 43.84 21.26 -15.78
C ASN A 918 43.79 21.55 -14.27
N VAL A 919 44.43 20.75 -13.40
CA VAL A 919 44.40 20.99 -11.93
C VAL A 919 44.88 22.40 -11.57
N GLU A 920 45.93 22.90 -12.23
CA GLU A 920 46.45 24.25 -12.01
C GLU A 920 45.42 25.31 -12.42
N THR A 921 44.78 25.14 -13.58
CA THR A 921 43.67 26.00 -14.02
C THR A 921 42.53 26.02 -13.00
N LEU A 922 42.14 24.86 -12.45
CA LEU A 922 41.09 24.79 -11.42
C LEU A 922 41.49 25.59 -10.18
N LYS A 923 42.73 25.43 -9.71
CA LYS A 923 43.27 26.18 -8.58
C LYS A 923 43.28 27.68 -8.85
N ASP A 924 43.74 28.11 -10.02
CA ASP A 924 43.82 29.52 -10.42
C ASP A 924 42.43 30.16 -10.55
N GLN A 925 41.44 29.38 -10.96
CA GLN A 925 40.04 29.81 -10.96
C GLN A 925 39.40 29.86 -9.57
N GLY A 926 40.09 29.37 -8.54
CA GLY A 926 39.65 29.40 -7.15
C GLY A 926 38.84 28.18 -6.72
N VAL A 927 38.92 27.07 -7.46
CA VAL A 927 38.25 25.82 -7.09
C VAL A 927 38.84 25.29 -5.79
N LYS A 928 37.96 24.95 -4.84
CA LYS A 928 38.35 24.39 -3.54
C LYS A 928 38.03 22.91 -3.40
N LYS A 929 37.05 22.39 -4.15
CA LYS A 929 36.53 21.03 -3.99
C LYS A 929 36.28 20.36 -5.34
N VAL A 930 36.65 19.07 -5.44
CA VAL A 930 36.28 18.20 -6.55
C VAL A 930 35.52 16.98 -6.01
N TYR A 931 34.29 16.82 -6.45
CA TYR A 931 33.37 15.77 -6.05
C TYR A 931 33.39 14.61 -7.06
N PHE A 932 33.39 13.36 -6.60
CA PHE A 932 33.43 12.17 -7.45
C PHE A 932 32.24 11.23 -7.20
N GLU A 933 31.51 10.88 -8.27
CA GLU A 933 30.66 9.68 -8.28
C GLU A 933 31.51 8.44 -8.03
N ALA A 934 30.94 7.41 -7.39
CA ALA A 934 31.61 6.17 -7.00
C ALA A 934 32.74 6.33 -5.96
N LEU A 935 32.87 7.50 -5.33
CA LEU A 935 33.65 7.71 -4.11
C LEU A 935 32.69 7.75 -2.92
N ILE A 936 32.97 6.96 -1.89
CA ILE A 936 32.13 6.89 -0.68
C ILE A 936 32.94 7.24 0.58
N ASP A 937 32.27 7.85 1.56
CA ASP A 937 32.85 8.07 2.89
C ASP A 937 32.56 6.87 3.80
N MET A 938 33.61 6.31 4.40
CA MET A 938 33.52 5.21 5.36
C MET A 938 34.17 5.63 6.68
N PRO A 939 33.92 4.95 7.81
CA PRO A 939 34.48 5.35 9.11
C PRO A 939 36.02 5.36 9.17
N HIS A 940 36.69 4.82 8.16
CA HIS A 940 38.14 4.71 8.02
C HIS A 940 38.71 5.71 6.99
N GLY A 941 37.86 6.59 6.44
CA GLY A 941 38.18 7.53 5.37
C GLY A 941 37.54 7.18 4.03
N LEU A 942 37.94 7.92 3.00
CA LEU A 942 37.43 7.79 1.63
C LEU A 942 37.76 6.41 1.05
N HIS A 943 36.76 5.80 0.43
CA HIS A 943 36.86 4.50 -0.23
C HIS A 943 36.47 4.61 -1.70
N ASP A 944 37.36 4.13 -2.58
CA ASP A 944 37.13 4.05 -4.02
C ASP A 944 36.20 2.85 -4.32
N ASP A 945 34.95 3.12 -4.67
CA ASP A 945 33.93 2.13 -5.04
C ASP A 945 33.72 2.06 -6.58
N GLY A 946 34.72 2.46 -7.36
CA GLY A 946 34.71 2.34 -8.82
C GLY A 946 35.27 3.52 -9.60
N VAL A 947 35.72 4.59 -8.93
CA VAL A 947 36.34 5.78 -9.54
C VAL A 947 37.59 5.40 -10.33
N GLY A 948 38.42 4.52 -9.76
CA GLY A 948 39.66 4.04 -10.36
C GLY A 948 39.48 3.08 -11.54
N TYR A 949 38.26 2.74 -11.92
CA TYR A 949 37.97 1.77 -12.98
C TYR A 949 37.21 2.42 -14.16
N LEU A 950 37.35 1.82 -15.34
CA LEU A 950 36.44 2.05 -16.45
C LEU A 950 35.14 1.26 -16.23
N GLY A 951 34.10 1.56 -17.02
CA GLY A 951 32.72 1.09 -16.81
C GLY A 951 32.50 -0.43 -16.93
N ASP A 952 33.55 -1.23 -17.09
CA ASP A 952 33.51 -2.69 -16.96
C ASP A 952 33.81 -3.19 -15.54
N GLY A 953 34.19 -2.28 -14.62
CA GLY A 953 34.54 -2.58 -13.24
C GLY A 953 35.83 -3.40 -13.08
N ARG A 954 36.65 -3.53 -14.13
CA ARG A 954 37.84 -4.37 -14.16
C ARG A 954 39.05 -3.66 -14.73
N THR A 955 38.86 -2.89 -15.80
CA THR A 955 39.92 -2.14 -16.45
C THR A 955 40.26 -0.92 -15.61
N LEU A 956 41.49 -0.84 -15.11
CA LEU A 956 41.95 0.29 -14.33
C LEU A 956 42.11 1.53 -15.21
N ARG A 957 41.74 2.69 -14.66
CA ARG A 957 42.15 3.98 -15.20
C ARG A 957 43.65 4.14 -14.98
N THR A 958 44.35 4.43 -16.07
CA THR A 958 45.81 4.57 -16.11
C THR A 958 46.13 5.85 -16.88
N ASP A 959 47.19 6.54 -16.49
CA ASP A 959 47.64 7.78 -17.13
C ASP A 959 46.55 8.86 -17.24
N PRO A 960 46.04 9.39 -16.09
CA PRO A 960 46.44 9.08 -14.71
C PRO A 960 45.54 8.04 -14.02
N THR A 961 46.05 7.45 -12.95
CA THR A 961 45.24 6.68 -11.98
C THR A 961 44.45 7.62 -11.06
N PHE A 962 43.39 7.11 -10.41
CA PHE A 962 42.64 7.92 -9.42
C PHE A 962 43.53 8.39 -8.25
N LYS A 963 44.48 7.55 -7.83
CA LYS A 963 45.45 7.90 -6.79
C LYS A 963 46.30 9.11 -7.21
N GLU A 964 46.88 9.09 -8.40
CA GLU A 964 47.71 10.20 -8.91
C GLU A 964 46.89 11.48 -9.11
N LEU A 965 45.66 11.37 -9.59
CA LEU A 965 44.76 12.52 -9.71
C LEU A 965 44.43 13.12 -8.35
N ARG A 966 44.09 12.28 -7.35
CA ARG A 966 43.83 12.74 -5.98
C ARG A 966 45.06 13.44 -5.38
N GLU A 967 46.24 12.83 -5.49
CA GLU A 967 47.49 13.43 -4.99
C GLU A 967 47.77 14.78 -5.65
N LYS A 968 47.53 14.91 -6.97
CA LYS A 968 47.72 16.18 -7.69
C LYS A 968 46.71 17.26 -7.27
N LEU A 969 45.44 16.90 -7.05
CA LEU A 969 44.40 17.80 -6.55
C LEU A 969 44.74 18.30 -5.15
N GLU A 970 45.07 17.39 -4.24
CA GLU A 970 45.41 17.71 -2.84
C GLU A 970 46.68 18.57 -2.76
N ALA A 971 47.72 18.26 -3.57
CA ALA A 971 48.93 19.07 -3.66
C ALA A 971 48.67 20.51 -4.14
N ASN A 972 47.54 20.74 -4.82
CA ASN A 972 47.10 22.06 -5.27
C ASN A 972 46.06 22.71 -4.35
N GLY A 973 45.82 22.13 -3.17
CA GLY A 973 44.87 22.67 -2.19
C GLY A 973 43.41 22.49 -2.59
N ILE A 974 43.11 21.49 -3.42
CA ILE A 974 41.76 21.13 -3.85
C ILE A 974 41.36 19.85 -3.10
N GLU A 975 40.30 19.94 -2.30
CA GLU A 975 39.77 18.84 -1.51
C GLU A 975 38.99 17.85 -2.38
N VAL A 976 39.24 16.55 -2.20
CA VAL A 976 38.52 15.48 -2.89
C VAL A 976 37.35 15.00 -2.04
N MET A 977 36.14 15.07 -2.58
CA MET A 977 34.89 14.87 -1.85
C MET A 977 34.04 13.73 -2.43
N PRO A 978 33.38 12.90 -1.59
CA PRO A 978 32.48 11.85 -2.03
C PRO A 978 31.06 12.40 -2.28
N ILE A 979 30.39 11.90 -3.32
CA ILE A 979 28.97 12.17 -3.60
C ILE A 979 28.16 10.89 -3.84
N ASP A 980 28.69 9.75 -3.42
CA ASP A 980 27.94 8.51 -3.26
C ASP A 980 27.91 8.09 -1.79
N HIS A 981 26.85 7.40 -1.41
CA HIS A 981 26.64 6.87 -0.06
C HIS A 981 26.43 5.36 -0.10
N TYR A 982 27.17 4.64 0.76
CA TYR A 982 27.17 3.18 0.83
C TYR A 982 25.74 2.59 0.89
N TYR A 983 24.90 3.15 1.76
CA TYR A 983 23.54 2.66 2.03
C TYR A 983 22.42 3.38 1.27
N LEU A 984 22.60 4.64 0.84
CA LEU A 984 21.49 5.49 0.38
C LEU A 984 21.41 5.57 -1.14
N THR A 985 22.56 5.62 -1.82
CA THR A 985 22.62 5.75 -3.27
C THR A 985 23.15 4.50 -3.94
N ARG A 986 24.11 3.80 -3.30
CA ARG A 986 24.75 2.58 -3.84
C ARG A 986 24.06 1.29 -3.39
N HIS A 987 23.32 1.32 -2.28
CA HIS A 987 22.60 0.17 -1.70
C HIS A 987 23.47 -1.09 -1.56
N LYS A 988 24.75 -0.92 -1.22
CA LYS A 988 25.77 -2.01 -1.19
C LYS A 988 25.52 -3.06 -0.10
N ASP A 989 24.65 -2.73 0.84
CA ASP A 989 24.17 -3.63 1.88
C ASP A 989 23.05 -4.58 1.43
N LEU A 990 22.43 -4.33 0.26
CA LEU A 990 21.36 -5.15 -0.29
C LEU A 990 21.93 -6.15 -1.32
N ARG A 991 21.70 -7.45 -1.09
CA ARG A 991 22.08 -8.48 -2.06
C ARG A 991 21.19 -8.41 -3.30
N GLY A 992 21.78 -8.26 -4.49
CA GLY A 992 21.06 -8.22 -5.77
C GLY A 992 20.75 -6.83 -6.32
N ALA A 993 21.27 -5.77 -5.68
CA ALA A 993 21.20 -4.39 -6.19
C ALA A 993 22.15 -4.14 -7.39
N ASP A 994 23.08 -5.05 -7.67
CA ASP A 994 24.17 -4.89 -8.66
C ASP A 994 23.76 -5.10 -10.15
N GLY A 995 22.51 -4.85 -10.51
CA GLY A 995 22.04 -4.97 -11.90
C GLY A 995 22.36 -3.73 -12.76
N PRO A 996 22.54 -3.86 -14.09
CA PRO A 996 22.79 -2.70 -14.96
C PRO A 996 21.61 -1.71 -14.94
N THR A 997 21.87 -0.46 -14.58
CA THR A 997 20.91 0.64 -14.48
C THR A 997 20.95 1.54 -15.73
N THR A 998 20.65 0.98 -16.90
CA THR A 998 20.81 1.73 -18.16
C THR A 998 19.56 2.49 -18.61
N THR A 999 18.36 2.01 -18.27
CA THR A 999 17.05 2.63 -18.62
C THR A 999 15.92 2.12 -17.71
N GLY A 1000 14.83 2.87 -17.55
CA GLY A 1000 13.60 2.40 -16.90
C GLY A 1000 13.57 2.64 -15.38
N GLU A 1001 12.67 1.98 -14.64
CA GLU A 1001 12.41 2.30 -13.22
C GLU A 1001 13.65 2.26 -12.32
N ARG A 1002 14.54 1.26 -12.52
CA ARG A 1002 15.80 1.16 -11.78
C ARG A 1002 16.77 2.31 -12.09
N SER A 1003 16.77 2.77 -13.35
CA SER A 1003 17.56 3.93 -13.78
C SER A 1003 17.02 5.22 -13.14
N GLN A 1004 15.71 5.46 -13.24
CA GLN A 1004 15.07 6.62 -12.63
C GLN A 1004 15.24 6.66 -11.12
N ARG A 1005 15.17 5.51 -10.43
CA ARG A 1005 15.46 5.42 -9.00
C ARG A 1005 16.89 5.84 -8.68
N ARG A 1006 17.89 5.27 -9.36
CA ARG A 1006 19.30 5.66 -9.18
C ARG A 1006 19.52 7.15 -9.49
N LEU A 1007 18.90 7.67 -10.55
CA LEU A 1007 18.96 9.09 -10.90
C LEU A 1007 18.42 9.96 -9.76
N ARG A 1008 17.24 9.66 -9.22
CA ARG A 1008 16.63 10.45 -8.14
C ARG A 1008 17.45 10.39 -6.85
N GLU A 1009 17.80 9.19 -6.40
CA GLU A 1009 18.54 8.99 -5.15
C GLU A 1009 19.93 9.63 -5.22
N PHE A 1010 20.69 9.40 -6.30
CA PHE A 1010 22.03 9.97 -6.46
C PHE A 1010 21.99 11.48 -6.65
N ASN A 1011 21.16 12.00 -7.57
CA ASN A 1011 21.17 13.43 -7.91
C ASN A 1011 20.76 14.27 -6.69
N TYR A 1012 19.76 13.83 -5.93
CA TYR A 1012 19.35 14.47 -4.68
C TYR A 1012 20.48 14.46 -3.64
N TYR A 1013 21.01 13.27 -3.33
CA TYR A 1013 22.07 13.15 -2.33
C TYR A 1013 23.31 13.98 -2.69
N ALA A 1014 23.72 13.95 -3.97
CA ALA A 1014 24.85 14.70 -4.46
C ALA A 1014 24.61 16.22 -4.42
N SER A 1015 23.42 16.70 -4.79
CA SER A 1015 23.10 18.13 -4.74
C SER A 1015 23.10 18.67 -3.32
N GLU A 1016 22.47 17.97 -2.38
CA GLU A 1016 22.44 18.38 -0.96
C GLU A 1016 23.84 18.34 -0.34
N THR A 1017 24.62 17.30 -0.64
CA THR A 1017 26.01 17.18 -0.17
C THR A 1017 26.87 18.33 -0.70
N ILE A 1018 26.73 18.70 -1.97
CA ILE A 1018 27.49 19.80 -2.57
C ILE A 1018 27.07 21.13 -1.95
N GLN A 1019 25.77 21.40 -1.80
CA GLN A 1019 25.29 22.66 -1.22
C GLN A 1019 25.74 22.82 0.23
N ALA A 1020 25.66 21.75 1.04
CA ALA A 1020 26.08 21.75 2.44
C ALA A 1020 27.60 21.94 2.66
N ASN A 1021 28.42 21.68 1.64
CA ASN A 1021 29.87 21.74 1.72
C ASN A 1021 30.51 22.89 0.91
N SER A 1022 29.89 23.34 -0.19
CA SER A 1022 30.49 24.32 -1.09
C SER A 1022 30.34 25.76 -0.58
N GLY A 1023 29.20 26.12 0.02
CA GLY A 1023 28.95 27.50 0.43
C GLY A 1023 29.09 28.47 -0.75
N THR A 1024 30.11 29.33 -0.70
CA THR A 1024 30.44 30.26 -1.81
C THR A 1024 31.68 29.83 -2.60
N ASP A 1025 32.29 28.71 -2.24
CA ASP A 1025 33.47 28.18 -2.92
C ASP A 1025 33.13 27.73 -4.34
N LYS A 1026 34.10 27.81 -5.24
CA LYS A 1026 34.00 27.17 -6.55
C LYS A 1026 34.33 25.68 -6.45
N TRP A 1027 33.62 24.87 -7.22
CA TRP A 1027 33.74 23.41 -7.18
C TRP A 1027 33.53 22.76 -8.55
N VAL A 1028 34.04 21.53 -8.68
CA VAL A 1028 33.80 20.64 -9.82
C VAL A 1028 33.20 19.33 -9.33
N ALA A 1029 32.25 18.74 -10.06
CA ALA A 1029 31.80 17.38 -9.82
C ALA A 1029 32.04 16.52 -11.07
N LEU A 1030 32.65 15.34 -10.93
CA LEU A 1030 32.79 14.34 -11.99
C LEU A 1030 31.74 13.24 -11.79
N VAL A 1031 30.83 13.10 -12.75
CA VAL A 1031 29.72 12.15 -12.71
C VAL A 1031 29.50 11.50 -14.07
N GLY A 1032 28.84 10.35 -14.10
CA GLY A 1032 28.33 9.77 -15.32
C GLY A 1032 27.38 10.74 -16.04
N SER A 1033 27.44 10.76 -17.37
CA SER A 1033 26.71 11.74 -18.19
C SER A 1033 25.19 11.79 -17.92
N SER A 1034 24.59 10.70 -17.43
CA SER A 1034 23.18 10.61 -17.05
C SER A 1034 22.83 11.42 -15.79
N HIS A 1035 23.81 11.70 -14.93
CA HIS A 1035 23.65 12.48 -13.70
C HIS A 1035 23.98 13.98 -13.89
N MET A 1036 24.60 14.36 -15.02
CA MET A 1036 25.07 15.73 -15.26
C MET A 1036 23.92 16.74 -15.50
N ASN A 1037 23.08 16.46 -16.50
CA ASN A 1037 21.90 17.25 -16.87
C ASN A 1037 20.65 16.35 -16.84
N THR A 1038 19.48 16.95 -17.04
CA THR A 1038 18.19 16.25 -17.00
C THR A 1038 18.19 15.05 -17.93
N SER A 1039 17.91 13.87 -17.38
CA SER A 1039 17.81 12.59 -18.08
C SER A 1039 16.61 11.83 -17.57
N GLU A 1040 15.85 11.19 -18.46
CA GLU A 1040 14.63 10.45 -18.11
C GLU A 1040 13.62 11.27 -17.27
N ASN A 1041 13.55 12.59 -17.49
CA ASN A 1041 12.77 13.58 -16.74
C ASN A 1041 13.18 13.76 -15.26
N VAL A 1042 14.36 13.29 -14.87
CA VAL A 1042 14.95 13.56 -13.56
C VAL A 1042 15.98 14.68 -13.71
N PRO A 1043 15.83 15.83 -13.04
CA PRO A 1043 16.83 16.89 -13.05
C PRO A 1043 18.21 16.38 -12.65
N GLY A 1044 19.23 16.74 -13.43
CA GLY A 1044 20.62 16.43 -13.18
C GLY A 1044 21.25 17.38 -12.17
N LEU A 1045 22.47 17.06 -11.76
CA LEU A 1045 23.19 17.82 -10.75
C LEU A 1045 23.42 19.28 -11.17
N ALA A 1046 23.64 19.54 -12.46
CA ALA A 1046 23.80 20.90 -12.96
C ALA A 1046 22.51 21.72 -12.80
N GLU A 1047 21.32 21.13 -13.03
CA GLU A 1047 20.07 21.86 -12.81
C GLU A 1047 19.77 22.04 -11.32
N LEU A 1048 19.93 21.00 -10.52
CA LEU A 1048 19.63 21.02 -9.08
C LEU A 1048 20.51 21.99 -8.29
N THR A 1049 21.71 22.29 -8.78
CA THR A 1049 22.66 23.20 -8.12
C THR A 1049 22.81 24.54 -8.82
N GLY A 1050 21.97 24.85 -9.83
CA GLY A 1050 22.09 26.09 -10.60
C GLY A 1050 23.46 26.27 -11.27
N SER A 1051 24.08 25.17 -11.67
CA SER A 1051 25.46 25.09 -12.16
C SER A 1051 25.53 24.73 -13.65
N MET A 1052 26.74 24.64 -14.22
CA MET A 1052 26.96 24.36 -15.63
C MET A 1052 27.38 22.91 -15.87
N GLY A 1053 26.74 22.22 -16.81
CA GLY A 1053 27.12 20.87 -17.25
C GLY A 1053 28.08 20.91 -18.44
N ILE A 1054 29.21 20.20 -18.37
CA ILE A 1054 30.17 20.06 -19.46
C ILE A 1054 30.41 18.59 -19.76
N GLY A 1055 30.00 18.13 -20.94
CA GLY A 1055 30.25 16.76 -21.38
C GLY A 1055 31.72 16.56 -21.77
N VAL A 1056 32.37 15.49 -21.31
CA VAL A 1056 33.78 15.21 -21.60
C VAL A 1056 33.95 13.86 -22.27
N PHE A 1057 34.35 13.87 -23.55
CA PHE A 1057 34.36 12.67 -24.39
C PHE A 1057 35.56 12.59 -25.33
N ASN A 1058 35.95 11.37 -25.68
CA ASN A 1058 36.90 11.13 -26.77
C ASN A 1058 36.27 11.48 -28.13
N LYS A 1059 37.01 12.18 -28.99
CA LYS A 1059 36.59 12.48 -30.38
C LYS A 1059 37.72 12.30 -31.37
N LYS A 1060 37.51 11.40 -32.33
CA LYS A 1060 38.45 11.18 -33.44
C LYS A 1060 38.65 12.48 -34.22
N GLY A 1061 39.91 12.91 -34.37
CA GLY A 1061 40.29 14.13 -35.08
C GLY A 1061 40.33 15.40 -34.23
N ALA A 1062 40.05 15.34 -32.93
CA ALA A 1062 40.43 16.40 -32.00
C ALA A 1062 41.96 16.45 -31.89
N LYS A 1063 42.55 17.66 -31.83
CA LYS A 1063 43.98 17.87 -31.56
C LYS A 1063 44.12 18.35 -30.11
N GLY A 1064 44.62 17.50 -29.22
CA GLY A 1064 44.65 17.81 -27.78
C GLY A 1064 43.26 17.84 -27.12
N GLN A 1065 43.06 18.75 -26.15
CA GLN A 1065 41.80 18.93 -25.44
C GLN A 1065 41.10 20.22 -25.91
N ILE A 1066 39.99 20.08 -26.64
CA ILE A 1066 39.27 21.22 -27.22
C ILE A 1066 37.89 21.39 -26.59
N GLY A 1067 37.59 22.61 -26.15
CA GLY A 1067 36.30 23.06 -25.65
C GLY A 1067 35.42 23.64 -26.75
N THR A 1068 34.15 23.28 -26.76
CA THR A 1068 33.18 23.78 -27.75
C THR A 1068 31.79 23.91 -27.12
N ARG A 1069 30.92 24.72 -27.74
CA ARG A 1069 29.47 24.58 -27.54
C ARG A 1069 29.01 23.22 -28.07
N VAL A 1070 27.88 22.72 -27.57
CA VAL A 1070 27.26 21.46 -28.06
C VAL A 1070 27.19 21.44 -29.59
N ILE A 1071 27.95 20.53 -30.22
CA ILE A 1071 27.94 20.28 -31.66
C ILE A 1071 27.08 19.04 -31.91
N GLY A 1072 25.83 19.23 -32.35
CA GLY A 1072 24.91 18.15 -32.67
C GLY A 1072 23.51 18.38 -32.10
N ARG A 1073 22.66 17.36 -32.17
CA ARG A 1073 21.32 17.40 -31.57
C ARG A 1073 21.46 17.37 -30.04
N PRO A 1074 20.91 18.34 -29.29
CA PRO A 1074 20.91 18.29 -27.83
C PRO A 1074 20.27 17.01 -27.30
N GLN A 1075 20.73 16.55 -26.13
CA GLN A 1075 20.09 15.44 -25.42
C GLN A 1075 18.62 15.76 -25.14
N ASP A 1076 17.73 14.80 -25.43
CA ASP A 1076 16.32 14.88 -25.09
C ASP A 1076 16.17 14.62 -23.58
N PRO A 1077 15.67 15.57 -22.77
CA PRO A 1077 15.54 15.42 -21.32
C PRO A 1077 14.63 14.26 -20.91
N ALA A 1078 13.71 13.84 -21.78
CA ALA A 1078 12.79 12.73 -21.51
C ALA A 1078 13.40 11.36 -21.80
N LYS A 1079 14.60 11.30 -22.36
CA LYS A 1079 15.27 10.06 -22.78
C LYS A 1079 16.55 9.81 -22.00
N PRO A 1080 16.98 8.54 -21.89
CA PRO A 1080 18.29 8.20 -21.35
C PRO A 1080 19.40 8.74 -22.25
N VAL A 1081 20.53 9.10 -21.63
CA VAL A 1081 21.75 9.51 -22.34
C VAL A 1081 22.25 8.40 -23.25
N GLY A 1082 22.62 8.75 -24.48
CA GLY A 1082 23.02 7.79 -25.54
C GLY A 1082 21.93 7.53 -26.59
N SER A 1083 20.74 8.12 -26.46
CA SER A 1083 19.63 8.02 -27.42
C SER A 1083 19.75 8.93 -28.67
N GLY A 1084 20.98 9.23 -29.09
CA GLY A 1084 21.30 10.04 -30.28
C GLY A 1084 21.39 11.56 -30.07
N GLY A 1085 21.30 12.04 -28.83
CA GLY A 1085 21.59 13.43 -28.46
C GLY A 1085 22.93 13.58 -27.73
N VAL A 1086 23.47 14.79 -27.72
CA VAL A 1086 24.71 15.16 -27.02
C VAL A 1086 24.35 15.79 -25.66
N PRO A 1087 24.77 15.21 -24.53
CA PRO A 1087 24.46 15.72 -23.19
C PRO A 1087 25.42 16.84 -22.78
N GLY A 1088 24.97 17.86 -22.05
CA GLY A 1088 25.81 18.97 -21.56
C GLY A 1088 25.39 20.35 -22.10
N ASP A 1089 25.77 21.41 -21.40
CA ASP A 1089 25.65 22.80 -21.87
C ASP A 1089 26.82 23.20 -22.78
N LEU A 1090 28.01 22.67 -22.47
CA LEU A 1090 29.24 22.77 -23.24
C LEU A 1090 29.88 21.37 -23.38
N GLN A 1091 30.91 21.24 -24.21
CA GLN A 1091 31.65 19.99 -24.41
C GLN A 1091 33.15 20.22 -24.35
N ILE A 1092 33.88 19.23 -23.82
CA ILE A 1092 35.32 19.07 -24.00
C ILE A 1092 35.54 17.77 -24.75
N TYR A 1093 36.20 17.86 -25.90
CA TYR A 1093 36.62 16.71 -26.67
C TYR A 1093 38.12 16.47 -26.51
N VAL A 1094 38.47 15.22 -26.23
CA VAL A 1094 39.85 14.78 -26.03
C VAL A 1094 40.26 13.88 -27.18
N GLU A 1095 41.50 14.01 -27.61
CA GLU A 1095 42.11 13.05 -28.52
C GLU A 1095 42.12 11.64 -27.89
N PRO A 1096 41.50 10.62 -28.53
CA PRO A 1096 41.18 9.34 -27.90
C PRO A 1096 42.29 8.58 -27.20
#